data_AF-E0U8W2-F1
#
_entry.id   AF-E0U8W2-F1
#
_cell.length_a   1.000
_cell.length_b   1.000
_cell.length_c   1.000
_cell.angle_alpha   90.00
_cell.angle_beta   90.00
_cell.angle_gamma   90.00
#
_symmetry.space_group_name_H-M   'P 1'
#
loop_
_entity.id
_entity.type
_entity.pdbx_description
1 polymer ?
#
loop_
_entity_poly.entity_id
_entity_poly.type
_entity_poly.pdbx_seq_one_letter_code
_entity_poly.pdbx_strand_id
1 'polypeptide(L)'
;MKYYRYLPLLLTLSSLSLGTDLAAQGEISPPLIIAQSASYQGIVKQVDDIAQQITVRIDGTSGNGSGVIIAKNGQTYYVLTAAHVVSNPDTYQIITPDGQKYPLNKANITILEGTDLAVISFNSKQTYTAAKLANYDLKRSWIFVSGFPATNKPPQRRLTGGKNRTIQESDFQVKDIYSVQGQGLVYTNVSQGGMSGGPVLDRNGRVVGINTGAENELVFEKNQNYVELNLGFSLGVPIATFIKLLNKTGIQPQWITLETSSAAALTETEVNSIRNQLFNLYVPIKKEDALAWINYGNQLFRLEEFEKAITAFDQAITVLKSTPNPSSQTKQDLAKAYYAKGLTLWFTRDLSQSAQEFIHAIQQDDQFYSAWRWLGYDLFLMRNYTDALKVYNKLFEMNPKGDFVLYTERGSVLAYSGHYQEAIADYNKAIELKPHPWAYNKRGLAYSELEEYQKAIADFNKTIELEPDADYAYNNRGNVYKDLKDYDKALADYNKAISYNYVGAYNNRGNLYLDLKEYQKALADFNKGIEIDSENSLLYGNRGRVYSELKDYKKAFDDYSKAIEINPNQSFYYTLRARVSQDLKDYNTVIKDYTKVIELKPEQEKIVEAYANRAGAYQNLKEFQKALDDANKVIELVPDQFYGYVVRGGIYAESGDYQKTVDDYTKSIEIYPKWFVLYNRRGQAYFNLKQYQNALADYTKSVEIEPNIDGYFGRAIIYHKQGNYEAAVQDYKQILNLDQNNLATWNNLGLILYETGDIANAIKPWTVIVESKAPIAETQLALAVALYNQGEQEKGLALAENALTLDRRYSDVKYLQENLWGQKLIADTQKLLKHPRIQAFLSQKK
;
A
#
# COMPACT_ATOMS: atom_id res chain seq x y z
N MET A 1 -1.08 9.69 -25.20
CA MET A 1 -0.19 9.37 -26.35
C MET A 1 0.64 8.15 -25.94
N LYS A 2 0.29 6.90 -26.31
CA LYS A 2 0.37 6.18 -27.60
C LYS A 2 1.76 5.54 -27.91
N TYR A 3 1.76 4.20 -27.82
CA TYR A 3 2.44 3.15 -28.62
C TYR A 3 3.94 2.82 -28.50
N TYR A 4 4.23 1.54 -28.24
CA TYR A 4 4.74 0.46 -29.13
C TYR A 4 4.30 -0.89 -28.48
N ARG A 5 3.55 -1.85 -29.04
CA ARG A 5 3.49 -2.61 -30.32
C ARG A 5 4.75 -3.42 -30.66
N TYR A 6 4.71 -4.73 -30.42
CA TYR A 6 5.20 -5.79 -31.31
C TYR A 6 4.30 -7.06 -31.20
N LEU A 7 3.81 -7.50 -32.35
CA LEU A 7 3.17 -8.79 -32.71
C LEU A 7 4.18 -9.49 -33.68
N PRO A 8 3.95 -10.70 -34.24
CA PRO A 8 3.43 -12.00 -33.73
C PRO A 8 4.32 -13.19 -34.19
N LEU A 9 3.95 -14.44 -33.85
CA LEU A 9 4.23 -15.58 -34.74
C LEU A 9 3.09 -16.61 -34.75
N LEU A 10 2.76 -17.04 -35.96
CA LEU A 10 1.68 -17.94 -36.38
C LEU A 10 1.89 -19.39 -35.95
N LEU A 11 0.78 -20.12 -35.77
CA LEU A 11 0.66 -21.51 -36.21
C LEU A 11 -0.73 -21.75 -36.82
N THR A 12 -0.70 -22.21 -38.06
CA THR A 12 -1.80 -22.59 -38.95
C THR A 12 -2.39 -23.95 -38.57
N LEU A 13 -3.69 -24.17 -38.82
CA LEU A 13 -4.18 -25.38 -39.51
C LEU A 13 -5.64 -25.21 -39.98
N SER A 14 -5.75 -25.14 -41.31
CA SER A 14 -6.80 -25.56 -42.25
C SER A 14 -8.21 -25.94 -41.76
N SER A 15 -9.17 -25.30 -42.44
CA SER A 15 -10.57 -25.67 -42.70
C SER A 15 -10.77 -27.08 -43.28
N LEU A 16 -11.91 -27.72 -42.94
CA LEU A 16 -12.70 -28.51 -43.90
C LEU A 16 -14.18 -28.67 -43.48
N SER A 17 -15.02 -28.15 -44.38
CA SER A 17 -16.45 -28.39 -44.69
C SER A 17 -17.38 -29.13 -43.73
N LEU A 18 -18.51 -28.50 -43.43
CA LEU A 18 -19.81 -29.18 -43.29
C LEU A 18 -20.70 -28.75 -44.46
N GLY A 19 -21.18 -29.75 -45.20
CA GLY A 19 -22.16 -29.60 -46.27
C GLY A 19 -23.57 -29.33 -45.75
N THR A 20 -24.32 -28.64 -46.59
CA THR A 20 -25.78 -28.55 -46.71
C THR A 20 -26.41 -29.96 -46.76
N ASP A 21 -27.67 -30.28 -46.46
CA ASP A 21 -28.96 -29.59 -46.43
C ASP A 21 -29.94 -30.54 -45.69
N LEU A 22 -30.98 -30.02 -45.05
CA LEU A 22 -32.38 -30.42 -45.31
C LEU A 22 -33.35 -29.72 -44.36
N ALA A 23 -34.32 -29.07 -45.00
CA ALA A 23 -35.32 -28.22 -44.42
C ALA A 23 -36.57 -28.98 -43.92
N ALA A 24 -37.20 -28.36 -42.92
CA ALA A 24 -38.64 -28.20 -42.72
C ALA A 24 -39.53 -29.43 -42.51
N GLN A 25 -40.10 -29.57 -41.30
CA GLN A 25 -41.49 -29.19 -40.96
C GLN A 25 -41.85 -29.80 -39.59
N GLY A 26 -42.49 -29.01 -38.72
CA GLY A 26 -43.08 -29.51 -37.47
C GLY A 26 -43.03 -28.49 -36.35
N GLU A 27 -44.11 -27.74 -36.18
CA GLU A 27 -44.41 -26.93 -35.00
C GLU A 27 -44.23 -27.72 -33.71
N ILE A 28 -43.24 -27.40 -32.87
CA ILE A 28 -43.37 -27.32 -31.41
C ILE A 28 -42.30 -26.33 -30.93
N SER A 29 -42.70 -25.16 -30.45
CA SER A 29 -41.82 -24.39 -29.55
C SER A 29 -41.65 -25.25 -28.30
N PRO A 30 -40.45 -25.65 -27.87
CA PRO A 30 -40.35 -26.28 -26.57
C PRO A 30 -40.83 -25.24 -25.55
N PRO A 31 -41.83 -25.55 -24.71
CA PRO A 31 -42.02 -24.77 -23.50
C PRO A 31 -40.68 -24.76 -22.74
N LEU A 32 -40.49 -23.78 -21.85
CA LEU A 32 -39.48 -23.87 -20.80
C LEU A 32 -39.50 -25.31 -20.26
N ILE A 33 -38.55 -26.15 -20.65
CA ILE A 33 -38.41 -27.47 -20.07
C ILE A 33 -37.88 -27.18 -18.67
N ILE A 34 -38.81 -27.07 -17.72
CA ILE A 34 -38.55 -27.42 -16.34
C ILE A 34 -38.10 -28.87 -16.43
N ALA A 35 -36.79 -29.10 -16.39
CA ALA A 35 -36.24 -30.43 -16.40
C ALA A 35 -36.79 -31.18 -15.19
N GLN A 36 -37.76 -32.05 -15.44
CA GLN A 36 -38.14 -33.12 -14.55
C GLN A 36 -36.93 -34.07 -14.49
N SER A 37 -36.25 -34.05 -13.35
CA SER A 37 -35.34 -35.07 -12.81
C SER A 37 -34.39 -35.78 -13.79
N ALA A 38 -33.31 -35.12 -14.20
CA ALA A 38 -32.05 -35.85 -14.25
C ALA A 38 -31.66 -36.10 -12.79
N SER A 39 -31.64 -37.37 -12.34
CA SER A 39 -31.16 -37.65 -10.98
C SER A 39 -29.71 -37.17 -10.90
N TYR A 40 -29.40 -36.27 -9.96
CA TYR A 40 -28.04 -35.82 -9.76
C TYR A 40 -27.09 -37.02 -9.59
N GLN A 41 -25.82 -36.86 -9.95
CA GLN A 41 -24.77 -37.87 -9.84
C GLN A 41 -23.53 -37.34 -9.11
N GLY A 42 -22.72 -38.24 -8.57
CA GLY A 42 -21.46 -37.92 -7.90
C GLY A 42 -21.64 -36.96 -6.73
N ILE A 43 -20.77 -35.95 -6.64
CA ILE A 43 -20.77 -34.97 -5.55
C ILE A 43 -22.09 -34.21 -5.42
N VAL A 44 -22.73 -33.86 -6.54
CA VAL A 44 -24.00 -33.12 -6.52
C VAL A 44 -25.10 -33.99 -5.90
N LYS A 45 -25.14 -35.28 -6.25
CA LYS A 45 -26.06 -36.24 -5.63
C LYS A 45 -25.83 -36.37 -4.14
N GLN A 46 -24.57 -36.54 -3.74
CA GLN A 46 -24.22 -36.72 -2.34
C GLN A 46 -24.70 -35.54 -1.48
N VAL A 47 -24.44 -34.30 -1.95
CA VAL A 47 -24.87 -33.10 -1.25
C VAL A 47 -26.39 -32.94 -1.29
N ASP A 48 -27.04 -33.21 -2.43
CA ASP A 48 -28.51 -33.11 -2.55
C ASP A 48 -29.24 -34.13 -1.67
N ASP A 49 -28.76 -35.38 -1.60
CA ASP A 49 -29.34 -36.43 -0.76
C ASP A 49 -29.29 -36.03 0.73
N ILE A 50 -28.19 -35.42 1.17
CA ILE A 50 -28.07 -34.88 2.54
C ILE A 50 -28.99 -33.68 2.72
N ALA A 51 -28.95 -32.71 1.79
CA ALA A 51 -29.77 -31.50 1.82
C ALA A 51 -31.26 -31.82 1.89
N GLN A 52 -31.72 -32.83 1.14
CA GLN A 52 -33.09 -33.33 1.15
C GLN A 52 -33.53 -33.79 2.55
N GLN A 53 -32.66 -34.48 3.28
CA GLN A 53 -33.00 -35.05 4.59
C GLN A 53 -33.06 -34.03 5.72
N ILE A 54 -32.38 -32.88 5.57
CA ILE A 54 -32.21 -31.91 6.64
C ILE A 54 -33.00 -30.62 6.41
N THR A 55 -33.37 -30.30 5.17
CA THR A 55 -34.04 -29.04 4.82
C THR A 55 -35.55 -29.16 5.02
N VAL A 56 -36.13 -28.21 5.74
CA VAL A 56 -37.58 -28.11 5.97
C VAL A 56 -38.16 -26.88 5.26
N ARG A 57 -39.45 -26.93 4.93
CA ARG A 57 -40.20 -25.75 4.47
C ARG A 57 -40.96 -25.14 5.65
N ILE A 58 -40.99 -23.82 5.72
CA ILE A 58 -41.75 -23.08 6.74
C ILE A 58 -42.81 -22.27 5.99
N ASP A 59 -44.09 -22.63 6.16
CA ASP A 59 -45.18 -21.88 5.52
C ASP A 59 -45.78 -20.90 6.53
N GLY A 60 -45.98 -19.66 6.12
CA GLY A 60 -46.75 -18.63 6.81
C GLY A 60 -47.91 -18.13 5.94
N THR A 61 -48.69 -17.19 6.46
CA THR A 61 -49.83 -16.57 5.76
C THR A 61 -49.40 -15.68 4.59
N SER A 62 -48.22 -15.07 4.67
CA SER A 62 -47.68 -14.17 3.64
C SER A 62 -46.76 -14.83 2.62
N GLY A 63 -46.47 -16.13 2.74
CA GLY A 63 -45.52 -16.84 1.87
C GLY A 63 -44.86 -18.03 2.55
N ASN A 64 -43.76 -18.51 1.97
CA ASN A 64 -42.96 -19.58 2.56
C ASN A 64 -41.50 -19.15 2.76
N GLY A 65 -40.82 -19.88 3.64
CA GLY A 65 -39.37 -19.86 3.85
C GLY A 65 -38.84 -21.29 3.96
N SER A 66 -37.57 -21.40 4.35
CA SER A 66 -36.82 -22.64 4.49
C SER A 66 -36.18 -22.72 5.88
N GLY A 67 -35.76 -23.92 6.29
CA GLY A 67 -35.06 -24.15 7.55
C GLY A 67 -34.20 -25.40 7.46
N VAL A 68 -33.35 -25.64 8.47
CA VAL A 68 -32.56 -26.86 8.59
C VAL A 68 -32.67 -27.47 9.98
N ILE A 69 -32.91 -28.78 10.05
CA ILE A 69 -32.92 -29.53 11.33
C ILE A 69 -31.47 -29.66 11.82
N ILE A 70 -31.14 -29.07 12.96
CA ILE A 70 -29.75 -28.99 13.47
C ILE A 70 -29.51 -29.79 14.76
N ALA A 71 -30.56 -30.11 15.51
CA ALA A 71 -30.44 -30.83 16.78
C ALA A 71 -31.72 -31.60 17.11
N LYS A 72 -31.58 -32.57 18.03
CA LYS A 72 -32.68 -33.36 18.58
C LYS A 72 -32.46 -33.63 20.06
N ASN A 73 -33.52 -33.53 20.86
CA ASN A 73 -33.56 -33.99 22.25
C ASN A 73 -34.86 -34.75 22.50
N GLY A 74 -34.78 -36.07 22.71
CA GLY A 74 -35.97 -36.92 22.84
C GLY A 74 -36.84 -36.88 21.58
N GLN A 75 -38.09 -36.43 21.69
CA GLN A 75 -39.02 -36.25 20.55
C GLN A 75 -39.02 -34.81 20.00
N THR A 76 -38.25 -33.91 20.60
CA THR A 76 -38.17 -32.50 20.18
C THR A 76 -37.03 -32.33 19.17
N TYR A 77 -37.33 -31.70 18.04
CA TYR A 77 -36.38 -31.32 17.00
C TYR A 77 -36.23 -29.81 16.97
N TYR A 78 -35.01 -29.36 16.65
CA TYR A 78 -34.67 -27.95 16.54
C TYR A 78 -34.28 -27.62 15.10
N VAL A 79 -34.92 -26.59 14.57
CA VAL A 79 -34.70 -26.07 13.22
C VAL A 79 -34.05 -24.70 13.33
N LEU A 80 -32.95 -24.50 12.61
CA LEU A 80 -32.35 -23.19 12.42
C LEU A 80 -32.89 -22.59 11.12
N THR A 81 -33.27 -21.31 11.15
CA THR A 81 -33.79 -20.56 9.99
C THR A 81 -33.39 -19.09 10.08
N ALA A 82 -33.74 -18.30 9.07
CA ALA A 82 -33.57 -16.85 9.09
C ALA A 82 -34.65 -16.21 9.97
N ALA A 83 -34.32 -15.17 10.74
CA ALA A 83 -35.27 -14.55 11.66
C ALA A 83 -36.45 -13.94 10.93
N HIS A 84 -36.21 -13.28 9.79
CA HIS A 84 -37.28 -12.67 8.98
C HIS A 84 -38.28 -13.67 8.40
N VAL A 85 -37.97 -14.98 8.37
CA VAL A 85 -38.92 -16.03 7.95
C VAL A 85 -40.03 -16.21 9.00
N VAL A 86 -39.76 -15.89 10.26
CA VAL A 86 -40.66 -16.13 11.41
C VAL A 86 -40.87 -14.90 12.30
N SER A 87 -40.57 -13.70 11.82
CA SER A 87 -40.66 -12.45 12.59
C SER A 87 -42.03 -11.77 12.54
N ASN A 88 -42.88 -12.11 11.57
CA ASN A 88 -44.21 -11.51 11.44
C ASN A 88 -45.21 -12.13 12.42
N PRO A 89 -46.27 -11.40 12.82
CA PRO A 89 -47.37 -11.95 13.61
C PRO A 89 -48.27 -12.85 12.74
N ASP A 90 -47.70 -13.93 12.24
CA ASP A 90 -48.35 -14.93 11.38
C ASP A 90 -48.48 -16.28 12.09
N THR A 91 -49.40 -17.12 11.60
CA THR A 91 -49.45 -18.53 11.97
C THR A 91 -48.52 -19.32 11.06
N TYR A 92 -47.53 -19.99 11.65
CA TYR A 92 -46.54 -20.76 10.90
C TYR A 92 -46.75 -22.27 11.03
N GLN A 93 -46.29 -23.02 10.03
CA GLN A 93 -46.17 -24.47 10.11
C GLN A 93 -44.85 -24.94 9.48
N ILE A 94 -44.25 -25.97 10.08
CA ILE A 94 -43.12 -26.68 9.49
C ILE A 94 -43.65 -27.82 8.63
N ILE A 95 -43.07 -27.97 7.44
CA ILE A 95 -43.25 -29.13 6.57
C ILE A 95 -41.90 -29.84 6.48
N THR A 96 -41.84 -31.05 7.03
CA THR A 96 -40.63 -31.89 7.08
C THR A 96 -40.37 -32.55 5.71
N PRO A 97 -39.18 -33.16 5.50
CA PRO A 97 -38.81 -33.77 4.21
C PRO A 97 -39.77 -34.85 3.70
N ASP A 98 -40.47 -35.53 4.60
CA ASP A 98 -41.50 -36.54 4.32
C ASP A 98 -42.90 -35.93 4.08
N GLY A 99 -43.02 -34.60 4.10
CA GLY A 99 -44.26 -33.85 3.88
C GLY A 99 -45.16 -33.72 5.10
N GLN A 100 -44.76 -34.20 6.28
CA GLN A 100 -45.55 -34.05 7.51
C GLN A 100 -45.59 -32.59 7.96
N LYS A 101 -46.75 -32.16 8.47
CA LYS A 101 -47.00 -30.77 8.86
C LYS A 101 -47.10 -30.63 10.37
N TYR A 102 -46.40 -29.65 10.93
CA TYR A 102 -46.37 -29.36 12.36
C TYR A 102 -46.68 -27.87 12.58
N PRO A 103 -47.81 -27.52 13.23
CA PRO A 103 -48.14 -26.12 13.51
C PRO A 103 -47.18 -25.54 14.57
N LEU A 104 -46.86 -24.25 14.42
CA LEU A 104 -45.98 -23.52 15.34
C LEU A 104 -46.77 -22.48 16.13
N ASN A 105 -46.39 -22.29 17.39
CA ASN A 105 -46.82 -21.18 18.22
C ASN A 105 -45.63 -20.31 18.63
N LYS A 106 -45.90 -19.16 19.27
CA LYS A 106 -44.85 -18.23 19.70
C LYS A 106 -43.83 -18.84 20.66
N ALA A 107 -44.22 -19.79 21.50
CA ALA A 107 -43.30 -20.48 22.41
C ALA A 107 -42.35 -21.45 21.69
N ASN A 108 -42.66 -21.83 20.43
CA ASN A 108 -41.78 -22.66 19.63
C ASN A 108 -40.62 -21.87 18.99
N ILE A 109 -40.70 -20.54 18.92
CA ILE A 109 -39.81 -19.69 18.12
C ILE A 109 -38.94 -18.84 19.06
N THR A 110 -37.63 -18.91 18.88
CA THR A 110 -36.64 -18.08 19.57
C THR A 110 -35.87 -17.26 18.54
N ILE A 111 -36.11 -15.95 18.48
CA ILE A 111 -35.33 -15.03 17.65
C ILE A 111 -34.00 -14.73 18.36
N LEU A 112 -32.88 -14.87 17.64
CA LEU A 112 -31.56 -14.59 18.19
C LEU A 112 -31.21 -13.13 17.96
N GLU A 113 -31.56 -12.30 18.96
CA GLU A 113 -31.31 -10.86 18.94
C GLU A 113 -29.87 -10.51 18.56
N GLY A 114 -29.76 -9.53 17.67
CA GLY A 114 -28.49 -9.12 17.10
C GLY A 114 -28.02 -10.01 15.95
N THR A 115 -28.89 -10.85 15.37
CA THR A 115 -28.66 -11.59 14.14
C THR A 115 -29.98 -11.80 13.37
N ASP A 116 -29.90 -12.17 12.10
CA ASP A 116 -31.05 -12.66 11.33
C ASP A 116 -31.21 -14.20 11.47
N LEU A 117 -31.03 -14.75 12.67
CA LEU A 117 -31.28 -16.17 12.95
C LEU A 117 -32.48 -16.35 13.88
N ALA A 118 -33.20 -17.44 13.66
CA ALA A 118 -34.19 -17.96 14.60
C ALA A 118 -34.05 -19.47 14.77
N VAL A 119 -34.34 -19.93 15.98
CA VAL A 119 -34.46 -21.35 16.31
C VAL A 119 -35.94 -21.67 16.51
N ILE A 120 -36.40 -22.73 15.85
CA ILE A 120 -37.75 -23.24 15.98
C ILE A 120 -37.69 -24.64 16.59
N SER A 121 -38.60 -24.96 17.50
CA SER A 121 -38.76 -26.30 18.07
C SER A 121 -40.08 -26.93 17.65
N PHE A 122 -40.07 -28.24 17.36
CA PHE A 122 -41.29 -29.02 17.13
C PHE A 122 -41.15 -30.44 17.66
N ASN A 123 -42.27 -31.08 18.00
CA ASN A 123 -42.28 -32.46 18.49
C ASN A 123 -42.75 -33.43 17.41
N SER A 124 -42.02 -34.55 17.25
CA SER A 124 -42.42 -35.61 16.35
C SER A 124 -42.05 -37.00 16.88
N LYS A 125 -42.91 -37.97 16.60
CA LYS A 125 -42.64 -39.40 16.79
C LYS A 125 -41.84 -40.00 15.64
N GLN A 126 -41.78 -39.31 14.49
CA GLN A 126 -40.95 -39.71 13.36
C GLN A 126 -39.48 -39.40 13.63
N THR A 127 -38.60 -40.13 12.93
CA THR A 127 -37.16 -39.92 13.02
C THR A 127 -36.67 -39.07 11.86
N TYR A 128 -36.12 -37.90 12.17
CA TYR A 128 -35.49 -37.00 11.20
C TYR A 128 -33.99 -36.90 11.44
N THR A 129 -33.21 -36.76 10.37
CA THR A 129 -31.76 -36.55 10.44
C THR A 129 -31.46 -35.13 10.90
N ALA A 130 -30.63 -34.98 11.94
CA ALA A 130 -30.06 -33.69 12.30
C ALA A 130 -28.79 -33.44 11.48
N ALA A 131 -28.64 -32.22 10.97
CA ALA A 131 -27.52 -31.85 10.13
C ALA A 131 -26.19 -31.84 10.92
N LYS A 132 -25.11 -32.22 10.24
CA LYS A 132 -23.76 -31.92 10.70
C LYS A 132 -23.47 -30.44 10.45
N LEU A 133 -22.94 -29.77 11.46
CA LEU A 133 -22.52 -28.37 11.39
C LEU A 133 -21.00 -28.30 11.21
N ALA A 134 -20.52 -27.30 10.48
CA ALA A 134 -19.10 -27.09 10.29
C ALA A 134 -18.68 -25.64 10.57
N ASN A 135 -17.54 -25.47 11.25
CA ASN A 135 -16.97 -24.17 11.58
C ASN A 135 -15.47 -24.14 11.23
N TYR A 136 -15.17 -23.66 10.04
CA TYR A 136 -13.82 -23.49 9.52
C TYR A 136 -13.81 -22.41 8.42
N ASP A 137 -12.63 -21.90 8.06
CA ASP A 137 -12.47 -20.94 6.96
C ASP A 137 -12.68 -21.60 5.58
N LEU A 138 -13.66 -21.11 4.82
CA LEU A 138 -14.05 -21.66 3.52
C LEU A 138 -13.06 -21.36 2.39
N LYS A 139 -12.14 -20.40 2.50
CA LYS A 139 -11.09 -20.12 1.49
C LYS A 139 -11.56 -20.15 0.02
N ARG A 140 -12.65 -19.44 -0.28
CA ARG A 140 -13.31 -19.42 -1.62
C ARG A 140 -13.77 -20.79 -2.16
N SER A 141 -14.04 -21.76 -1.28
CA SER A 141 -14.53 -23.09 -1.66
C SER A 141 -15.89 -23.04 -2.36
N TRP A 142 -16.18 -24.09 -3.12
CA TRP A 142 -17.53 -24.36 -3.60
C TRP A 142 -18.48 -24.65 -2.44
N ILE A 143 -19.68 -24.10 -2.53
CA ILE A 143 -20.76 -24.29 -1.58
C ILE A 143 -22.09 -24.51 -2.31
N PHE A 144 -23.05 -25.06 -1.57
CA PHE A 144 -24.37 -25.38 -2.07
C PHE A 144 -25.44 -24.75 -1.19
N VAL A 145 -26.55 -24.32 -1.78
CA VAL A 145 -27.69 -23.77 -1.05
C VAL A 145 -28.92 -24.59 -1.37
N SER A 146 -29.61 -25.06 -0.33
CA SER A 146 -30.88 -25.77 -0.47
C SER A 146 -32.02 -24.95 0.13
N GLY A 147 -33.17 -24.93 -0.53
CA GLY A 147 -34.34 -24.21 -0.03
C GLY A 147 -35.56 -24.38 -0.92
N PHE A 148 -36.65 -23.69 -0.59
CA PHE A 148 -37.94 -23.78 -1.28
C PHE A 148 -38.31 -22.44 -1.95
N PRO A 149 -37.96 -22.24 -3.23
CA PRO A 149 -38.39 -21.04 -3.96
C PRO A 149 -39.91 -20.88 -3.97
N ALA A 150 -40.38 -19.68 -3.65
CA ALA A 150 -41.80 -19.30 -3.68
C ALA A 150 -42.36 -19.21 -5.11
N THR A 151 -41.49 -19.11 -6.12
CA THR A 151 -41.87 -19.09 -7.54
C THR A 151 -42.49 -20.41 -8.01
N ASN A 152 -42.24 -21.51 -7.31
CA ASN A 152 -42.81 -22.82 -7.62
C ASN A 152 -44.18 -22.97 -6.95
N LYS A 153 -45.20 -23.40 -7.68
CA LYS A 153 -46.54 -23.67 -7.13
C LYS A 153 -46.96 -25.12 -7.40
N PRO A 154 -46.95 -26.03 -6.40
CA PRO A 154 -46.53 -25.81 -5.01
C PRO A 154 -45.00 -25.67 -4.87
N PRO A 155 -44.48 -25.02 -3.80
CA PRO A 155 -43.04 -24.86 -3.59
C PRO A 155 -42.30 -26.19 -3.56
N GLN A 156 -41.30 -26.33 -4.41
CA GLN A 156 -40.43 -27.51 -4.53
C GLN A 156 -39.02 -27.18 -4.05
N ARG A 157 -38.34 -28.13 -3.40
CA ARG A 157 -36.94 -27.96 -2.97
C ARG A 157 -36.05 -27.75 -4.20
N ARG A 158 -35.12 -26.80 -4.11
CA ARG A 158 -34.08 -26.54 -5.10
C ARG A 158 -32.71 -26.55 -4.45
N LEU A 159 -31.74 -27.14 -5.14
CA LEU A 159 -30.31 -27.05 -4.81
C LEU A 159 -29.62 -26.13 -5.83
N THR A 160 -28.82 -25.18 -5.37
CA THR A 160 -27.98 -24.33 -6.23
C THR A 160 -26.52 -24.41 -5.78
N GLY A 161 -25.59 -24.24 -6.73
CA GLY A 161 -24.15 -24.25 -6.47
C GLY A 161 -23.52 -22.88 -6.73
N GLY A 162 -22.39 -22.61 -6.08
CA GLY A 162 -21.60 -21.41 -6.26
C GLY A 162 -20.33 -21.46 -5.42
N LYS A 163 -19.59 -20.36 -5.39
CA LYS A 163 -18.35 -20.23 -4.64
C LYS A 163 -18.50 -19.21 -3.52
N ASN A 164 -17.92 -19.53 -2.38
CA ASN A 164 -17.75 -18.58 -1.29
C ASN A 164 -16.83 -17.42 -1.73
N ARG A 165 -17.07 -16.24 -1.17
CA ARG A 165 -16.27 -15.01 -1.30
C ARG A 165 -15.90 -14.49 0.07
N THR A 166 -14.83 -13.70 0.11
CA THR A 166 -14.49 -12.99 1.34
C THR A 166 -15.32 -11.72 1.47
N ILE A 167 -15.55 -11.29 2.71
CA ILE A 167 -16.24 -10.02 2.99
C ILE A 167 -15.43 -8.84 2.40
N GLN A 168 -14.10 -8.97 2.37
CA GLN A 168 -13.15 -8.01 1.77
C GLN A 168 -13.24 -7.99 0.23
N GLU A 169 -13.51 -9.14 -0.43
CA GLU A 169 -13.83 -9.16 -1.87
C GLU A 169 -15.18 -8.52 -2.19
N SER A 170 -16.09 -8.49 -1.20
CA SER A 170 -17.40 -7.84 -1.29
C SER A 170 -17.40 -6.42 -0.75
N ASP A 171 -16.23 -5.82 -0.49
CA ASP A 171 -16.11 -4.44 0.01
C ASP A 171 -17.04 -3.53 -0.81
N PHE A 172 -18.14 -3.12 -0.17
CA PHE A 172 -19.20 -2.18 -0.58
C PHE A 172 -20.37 -2.65 -1.47
N GLN A 173 -20.56 -3.95 -1.74
CA GLN A 173 -21.50 -4.34 -2.83
C GLN A 173 -22.93 -4.69 -2.41
N VAL A 174 -23.21 -4.79 -1.11
CA VAL A 174 -24.56 -5.15 -0.66
C VAL A 174 -25.40 -3.89 -0.43
N LYS A 175 -26.59 -3.88 -1.03
CA LYS A 175 -27.65 -2.87 -0.84
C LYS A 175 -27.99 -2.64 0.64
N ASP A 176 -27.80 -3.67 1.46
CA ASP A 176 -28.03 -3.66 2.91
C ASP A 176 -27.17 -4.74 3.59
N ILE A 177 -25.91 -4.45 3.90
CA ILE A 177 -25.04 -5.31 4.75
C ILE A 177 -25.54 -5.40 6.21
N TYR A 178 -26.72 -4.89 6.56
CA TYR A 178 -27.17 -4.78 7.93
C TYR A 178 -28.16 -5.85 8.38
N SER A 179 -28.28 -6.93 7.61
CA SER A 179 -28.48 -8.29 8.16
C SER A 179 -27.17 -8.96 8.66
N VAL A 180 -25.99 -8.34 8.47
CA VAL A 180 -24.66 -8.93 8.81
C VAL A 180 -24.21 -8.67 10.25
N GLN A 181 -25.17 -8.48 11.15
CA GLN A 181 -24.90 -8.88 12.52
C GLN A 181 -24.92 -10.43 12.51
N GLY A 182 -23.73 -11.00 12.31
CA GLY A 182 -23.54 -12.44 12.17
C GLY A 182 -23.63 -13.05 10.77
N GLN A 183 -23.61 -12.30 9.66
CA GLN A 183 -23.59 -12.86 8.28
C GLN A 183 -22.24 -12.76 7.57
N GLY A 184 -21.25 -13.51 8.04
CA GLY A 184 -19.93 -13.62 7.42
C GLY A 184 -19.82 -14.55 6.19
N LEU A 185 -20.92 -14.88 5.50
CA LEU A 185 -20.89 -15.65 4.24
C LEU A 185 -21.45 -14.83 3.08
N VAL A 186 -20.65 -14.68 2.03
CA VAL A 186 -21.02 -14.10 0.74
C VAL A 186 -20.68 -15.11 -0.35
N TYR A 187 -21.59 -15.34 -1.30
CA TYR A 187 -21.37 -16.40 -2.28
C TYR A 187 -22.13 -16.24 -3.59
N THR A 188 -21.60 -16.85 -4.66
CA THR A 188 -22.14 -16.72 -6.02
C THR A 188 -23.32 -17.64 -6.33
N ASN A 189 -23.99 -18.23 -5.34
CA ASN A 189 -25.19 -19.03 -5.58
C ASN A 189 -26.35 -18.12 -5.99
N VAL A 190 -27.25 -18.65 -6.82
CA VAL A 190 -28.57 -18.06 -7.04
C VAL A 190 -29.47 -18.52 -5.89
N SER A 191 -30.03 -17.58 -5.14
CA SER A 191 -31.11 -17.85 -4.20
C SER A 191 -32.32 -16.96 -4.52
N GLN A 192 -33.51 -17.47 -4.26
CA GLN A 192 -34.78 -16.85 -4.63
C GLN A 192 -35.63 -16.64 -3.38
N GLY A 193 -36.62 -15.74 -3.46
CA GLY A 193 -37.62 -15.58 -2.41
C GLY A 193 -38.17 -16.94 -1.97
N GLY A 194 -38.22 -17.18 -0.66
CA GLY A 194 -38.62 -18.45 -0.04
C GLY A 194 -37.49 -19.44 0.26
N MET A 195 -36.30 -19.27 -0.33
CA MET A 195 -35.10 -20.04 0.04
C MET A 195 -34.43 -19.54 1.33
N SER A 196 -34.82 -18.37 1.84
CA SER A 196 -34.34 -17.84 3.12
C SER A 196 -34.56 -18.83 4.27
N GLY A 197 -33.54 -18.97 5.11
CA GLY A 197 -33.43 -19.94 6.20
C GLY A 197 -32.92 -21.33 5.81
N GLY A 198 -32.73 -21.59 4.51
CA GLY A 198 -32.19 -22.86 4.02
C GLY A 198 -30.70 -23.06 4.32
N PRO A 199 -30.18 -24.30 4.34
CA PRO A 199 -28.79 -24.56 4.66
C PRO A 199 -27.85 -24.14 3.52
N VAL A 200 -26.73 -23.52 3.92
CA VAL A 200 -25.52 -23.35 3.11
C VAL A 200 -24.57 -24.49 3.47
N LEU A 201 -24.17 -25.28 2.47
CA LEU A 201 -23.49 -26.56 2.64
C LEU A 201 -22.11 -26.54 2.01
N ASP A 202 -21.14 -27.19 2.67
CA ASP A 202 -19.87 -27.54 2.04
C ASP A 202 -20.00 -28.77 1.13
N ARG A 203 -18.89 -29.16 0.48
CA ARG A 203 -18.87 -30.35 -0.39
C ARG A 203 -19.23 -31.67 0.29
N ASN A 204 -19.13 -31.76 1.62
CA ASN A 204 -19.46 -32.96 2.37
C ASN A 204 -20.93 -32.96 2.84
N GLY A 205 -21.71 -31.93 2.48
CA GLY A 205 -23.07 -31.73 2.95
C GLY A 205 -23.15 -31.25 4.40
N ARG A 206 -22.07 -30.70 4.97
CA ARG A 206 -22.09 -30.10 6.30
C ARG A 206 -22.57 -28.67 6.20
N VAL A 207 -23.43 -28.25 7.13
CA VAL A 207 -23.97 -26.90 7.17
C VAL A 207 -22.88 -25.95 7.66
N VAL A 208 -22.47 -25.03 6.82
CA VAL A 208 -21.48 -23.97 7.11
C VAL A 208 -22.16 -22.64 7.39
N GLY A 209 -23.43 -22.49 7.01
CA GLY A 209 -24.25 -21.35 7.38
C GLY A 209 -25.72 -21.49 6.96
N ILE A 210 -26.47 -20.41 7.14
CA ILE A 210 -27.89 -20.28 6.82
C ILE A 210 -28.08 -19.20 5.78
N ASN A 211 -28.74 -19.51 4.66
CA ASN A 211 -29.01 -18.57 3.59
C ASN A 211 -30.06 -17.56 4.06
N THR A 212 -29.77 -16.27 4.01
CA THR A 212 -30.62 -15.23 4.61
C THR A 212 -31.01 -14.14 3.63
N GLY A 213 -30.29 -14.02 2.51
CA GLY A 213 -30.65 -13.06 1.50
C GLY A 213 -29.94 -13.30 0.20
N ALA A 214 -30.33 -12.52 -0.78
CA ALA A 214 -29.56 -12.29 -1.97
C ALA A 214 -29.65 -10.82 -2.34
N GLU A 215 -28.64 -10.35 -3.05
CA GLU A 215 -28.65 -9.14 -3.84
C GLU A 215 -29.68 -9.31 -4.98
N ASN A 216 -30.97 -9.34 -4.63
CA ASN A 216 -32.05 -9.39 -5.60
C ASN A 216 -32.50 -7.95 -5.84
N GLU A 217 -32.25 -7.46 -7.04
CA GLU A 217 -33.03 -6.39 -7.62
C GLU A 217 -34.31 -6.97 -8.21
N LEU A 218 -35.44 -6.71 -7.53
CA LEU A 218 -36.75 -6.96 -8.10
C LEU A 218 -36.93 -6.08 -9.34
N VAL A 219 -36.71 -6.63 -10.52
CA VAL A 219 -37.18 -6.02 -11.77
C VAL A 219 -38.68 -6.25 -11.86
N PHE A 220 -39.47 -5.23 -11.53
CA PHE A 220 -40.92 -5.27 -11.70
C PHE A 220 -41.28 -5.11 -13.17
N GLU A 221 -41.81 -6.16 -13.80
CA GLU A 221 -42.60 -5.99 -15.01
C GLU A 221 -44.05 -5.65 -14.65
N LYS A 222 -44.64 -4.71 -15.40
CA LYS A 222 -46.02 -4.21 -15.25
C LYS A 222 -47.11 -5.30 -15.33
N ASN A 223 -46.77 -6.55 -15.64
CA ASN A 223 -47.71 -7.65 -15.94
C ASN A 223 -47.65 -8.84 -14.95
N GLN A 224 -47.12 -8.67 -13.74
CA GLN A 224 -47.08 -9.70 -12.67
C GLN A 224 -46.30 -11.00 -12.97
N ASN A 225 -45.54 -11.06 -14.06
CA ASN A 225 -44.55 -12.13 -14.28
C ASN A 225 -43.17 -11.62 -13.87
N TYR A 226 -42.52 -12.35 -12.94
CA TYR A 226 -41.17 -12.04 -12.47
C TYR A 226 -40.15 -12.62 -13.45
N VAL A 227 -39.35 -11.76 -14.10
CA VAL A 227 -38.08 -12.18 -14.70
C VAL A 227 -36.98 -11.73 -13.75
N GLU A 228 -36.62 -12.62 -12.82
CA GLU A 228 -35.64 -12.35 -11.78
C GLU A 228 -34.23 -12.35 -12.42
N LEU A 229 -33.71 -11.16 -12.72
CA LEU A 229 -32.32 -11.02 -13.14
C LEU A 229 -31.44 -11.04 -11.89
N ASN A 230 -31.14 -12.25 -11.41
CA ASN A 230 -30.28 -12.48 -10.24
C ASN A 230 -28.83 -12.16 -10.61
N LEU A 231 -28.48 -10.86 -10.68
CA LEU A 231 -27.11 -10.36 -10.76
C LEU A 231 -26.70 -9.87 -9.38
N GLY A 232 -25.79 -10.61 -8.74
CA GLY A 232 -25.34 -10.32 -7.39
C GLY A 232 -25.06 -11.58 -6.57
N PHE A 233 -24.59 -11.35 -5.34
CA PHE A 233 -24.27 -12.36 -4.35
C PHE A 233 -25.48 -12.78 -3.53
N SER A 234 -25.45 -14.03 -3.08
CA SER A 234 -26.28 -14.48 -1.97
C SER A 234 -25.51 -14.33 -0.65
N LEU A 235 -26.26 -14.15 0.43
CA LEU A 235 -25.76 -13.85 1.76
C LEU A 235 -26.21 -14.92 2.74
N GLY A 236 -25.37 -15.21 3.74
CA GLY A 236 -25.71 -16.14 4.78
C GLY A 236 -25.05 -15.89 6.14
N VAL A 237 -25.69 -16.40 7.19
CA VAL A 237 -25.17 -16.44 8.56
C VAL A 237 -24.25 -17.65 8.71
N PRO A 238 -22.93 -17.52 8.98
CA PRO A 238 -22.07 -18.63 9.28
C PRO A 238 -22.53 -19.35 10.56
N ILE A 239 -22.32 -20.66 10.61
CA ILE A 239 -22.57 -21.45 11.82
C ILE A 239 -21.77 -20.93 13.02
N ALA A 240 -20.59 -20.34 12.81
CA ALA A 240 -19.80 -19.71 13.88
C ALA A 240 -20.62 -18.70 14.70
N THR A 241 -21.47 -17.91 14.05
CA THR A 241 -22.39 -16.97 14.71
C THR A 241 -23.40 -17.70 15.59
N PHE A 242 -24.05 -18.74 15.06
CA PHE A 242 -24.99 -19.56 15.83
C PHE A 242 -24.33 -20.20 17.05
N ILE A 243 -23.11 -20.73 16.90
CA ILE A 243 -22.36 -21.33 18.01
C ILE A 243 -22.05 -20.31 19.11
N LYS A 244 -21.67 -19.06 18.76
CA LYS A 244 -21.46 -17.96 19.71
C LYS A 244 -22.73 -17.62 20.52
N LEU A 245 -23.92 -17.91 19.98
CA LEU A 245 -25.23 -17.60 20.57
C LEU A 245 -25.97 -18.82 21.13
N LEU A 246 -25.33 -20.00 21.16
CA LEU A 246 -25.99 -21.26 21.52
C LEU A 246 -26.66 -21.20 22.90
N ASN A 247 -26.04 -20.51 23.87
CA ASN A 247 -26.56 -20.31 25.22
C ASN A 247 -27.90 -19.56 25.27
N LYS A 248 -28.26 -18.80 24.23
CA LYS A 248 -29.55 -18.09 24.13
C LYS A 248 -30.68 -18.94 23.54
N THR A 249 -30.38 -20.15 23.05
CA THR A 249 -31.33 -20.98 22.27
C THR A 249 -32.01 -22.08 23.10
N GLY A 250 -31.47 -22.41 24.27
CA GLY A 250 -31.85 -23.61 25.04
C GLY A 250 -31.33 -24.94 24.46
N ILE A 251 -30.66 -24.93 23.31
CA ILE A 251 -29.99 -26.10 22.72
C ILE A 251 -28.69 -26.35 23.48
N GLN A 252 -28.48 -27.60 23.90
CA GLN A 252 -27.25 -28.01 24.56
C GLN A 252 -26.18 -28.46 23.55
N PRO A 253 -24.87 -28.18 23.79
CA PRO A 253 -23.79 -28.55 22.86
C PRO A 253 -23.77 -30.04 22.48
N GLN A 254 -24.16 -30.94 23.38
CA GLN A 254 -24.21 -32.38 23.12
C GLN A 254 -25.34 -32.81 22.16
N TRP A 255 -26.28 -31.93 21.83
CA TRP A 255 -27.36 -32.22 20.87
C TRP A 255 -27.01 -31.86 19.43
N ILE A 256 -25.88 -31.15 19.22
CA ILE A 256 -25.38 -30.76 17.90
C ILE A 256 -24.15 -31.58 17.53
N THR A 257 -23.96 -31.82 16.23
CA THR A 257 -22.72 -32.40 15.71
C THR A 257 -21.91 -31.31 15.03
N LEU A 258 -20.85 -30.82 15.68
CA LEU A 258 -19.99 -29.76 15.16
C LEU A 258 -18.62 -30.31 14.74
N GLU A 259 -18.23 -30.05 13.50
CA GLU A 259 -16.92 -30.41 12.94
C GLU A 259 -16.11 -29.14 12.61
N THR A 260 -14.81 -29.14 12.91
CA THR A 260 -13.91 -27.99 12.68
C THR A 260 -12.84 -28.25 11.61
N SER A 261 -12.80 -29.46 11.05
CA SER A 261 -11.86 -29.83 10.01
C SER A 261 -12.26 -29.22 8.66
N SER A 262 -11.30 -28.60 7.98
CA SER A 262 -11.48 -28.08 6.62
C SER A 262 -11.81 -29.21 5.64
N ALA A 263 -12.77 -28.98 4.74
CA ALA A 263 -13.03 -29.91 3.66
C ALA A 263 -11.88 -29.92 2.64
N ALA A 264 -11.57 -31.09 2.07
CA ALA A 264 -10.59 -31.20 1.00
C ALA A 264 -11.08 -30.48 -0.28
N ALA A 265 -10.16 -29.92 -1.06
CA ALA A 265 -10.52 -29.28 -2.33
C ALA A 265 -11.23 -30.27 -3.28
N LEU A 266 -12.14 -29.75 -4.10
CA LEU A 266 -12.79 -30.53 -5.15
C LEU A 266 -11.80 -30.82 -6.28
N THR A 267 -11.87 -32.03 -6.82
CA THR A 267 -11.17 -32.41 -8.05
C THR A 267 -11.80 -31.72 -9.27
N GLU A 268 -11.05 -31.61 -10.37
CA GLU A 268 -11.56 -31.03 -11.61
C GLU A 268 -12.81 -31.77 -12.14
N THR A 269 -12.83 -33.10 -12.01
CA THR A 269 -14.00 -33.93 -12.38
C THR A 269 -15.23 -33.59 -11.54
N GLU A 270 -15.07 -33.36 -10.23
CA GLU A 270 -16.17 -32.93 -9.36
C GLU A 270 -16.63 -31.51 -9.68
N VAL A 271 -15.71 -30.59 -9.96
CA VAL A 271 -16.06 -29.24 -10.40
C VAL A 271 -16.84 -29.26 -11.72
N ASN A 272 -16.41 -30.07 -12.69
CA ASN A 272 -17.13 -30.23 -13.96
C ASN A 272 -18.50 -30.89 -13.77
N SER A 273 -18.60 -31.84 -12.83
CA SER A 273 -19.88 -32.43 -12.43
C SER A 273 -20.86 -31.38 -11.88
N ILE A 274 -20.37 -30.47 -11.03
CA ILE A 274 -21.16 -29.35 -10.51
C ILE A 274 -21.60 -28.40 -11.64
N ARG A 275 -20.67 -28.00 -12.51
CA ARG A 275 -20.95 -27.12 -13.66
C ARG A 275 -22.06 -27.70 -14.54
N ASN A 276 -21.95 -28.97 -14.92
CA ASN A 276 -22.88 -29.61 -15.85
C ASN A 276 -24.26 -29.80 -15.24
N GLN A 277 -24.34 -30.13 -13.95
CA GLN A 277 -25.61 -30.54 -13.32
C GLN A 277 -26.37 -29.37 -12.66
N LEU A 278 -25.68 -28.32 -12.20
CA LEU A 278 -26.32 -27.20 -11.48
C LEU A 278 -26.49 -25.93 -12.31
N PHE A 279 -25.73 -25.75 -13.39
CA PHE A 279 -25.79 -24.53 -14.18
C PHE A 279 -26.54 -24.68 -15.51
N ASN A 280 -26.76 -25.89 -16.04
CA ASN A 280 -27.47 -26.11 -17.31
C ASN A 280 -26.99 -25.15 -18.43
N LEU A 281 -25.68 -25.07 -18.62
CA LEU A 281 -25.04 -24.18 -19.59
C LEU A 281 -25.43 -24.56 -21.03
N TYR A 282 -26.39 -23.86 -21.60
CA TYR A 282 -26.75 -24.01 -23.00
C TYR A 282 -26.45 -22.72 -23.75
N VAL A 283 -25.58 -22.80 -24.77
CA VAL A 283 -25.30 -21.67 -25.65
C VAL A 283 -26.60 -21.34 -26.40
N PRO A 284 -27.13 -20.11 -26.30
CA PRO A 284 -28.38 -19.76 -26.98
C PRO A 284 -28.30 -20.04 -28.50
N ILE A 285 -29.22 -20.87 -29.03
CA ILE A 285 -29.27 -21.19 -30.48
C ILE A 285 -29.70 -19.96 -31.29
N LYS A 286 -30.70 -19.22 -30.79
CA LYS A 286 -31.25 -18.06 -31.47
C LYS A 286 -30.42 -16.85 -31.11
N LYS A 287 -29.66 -16.33 -32.08
CA LYS A 287 -28.89 -15.09 -31.89
C LYS A 287 -29.78 -13.92 -31.47
N GLU A 288 -31.04 -13.88 -31.90
CA GLU A 288 -32.01 -12.83 -31.59
C GLU A 288 -32.51 -12.80 -30.11
N ASP A 289 -32.23 -13.83 -29.30
CA ASP A 289 -32.78 -13.92 -27.94
C ASP A 289 -31.83 -13.30 -26.90
N ALA A 290 -31.95 -11.98 -26.73
CA ALA A 290 -31.09 -11.23 -25.83
C ALA A 290 -31.18 -11.68 -24.36
N LEU A 291 -32.37 -12.05 -23.88
CA LEU A 291 -32.55 -12.51 -22.49
C LEU A 291 -31.87 -13.86 -22.26
N ALA A 292 -31.90 -14.76 -23.25
CA ALA A 292 -31.15 -16.01 -23.18
C ALA A 292 -29.64 -15.76 -23.09
N TRP A 293 -29.11 -14.79 -23.84
CA TRP A 293 -27.70 -14.39 -23.77
C TRP A 293 -27.31 -13.77 -22.42
N ILE A 294 -28.15 -12.90 -21.85
CA ILE A 294 -27.90 -12.34 -20.51
C ILE A 294 -27.87 -13.47 -19.47
N ASN A 295 -28.84 -14.38 -19.50
CA ASN A 295 -28.91 -15.49 -18.55
C ASN A 295 -27.71 -16.44 -18.70
N TYR A 296 -27.29 -16.74 -19.93
CA TYR A 296 -26.09 -17.54 -20.19
C TYR A 296 -24.82 -16.86 -19.68
N GLY A 297 -24.66 -15.55 -19.93
CA GLY A 297 -23.56 -14.75 -19.39
C GLY A 297 -23.53 -14.75 -17.85
N ASN A 298 -24.70 -14.63 -17.21
CA ASN A 298 -24.81 -14.65 -15.75
C ASN A 298 -24.35 -16.00 -15.14
N GLN A 299 -24.67 -17.12 -15.80
CA GLN A 299 -24.19 -18.43 -15.37
C GLN A 299 -22.66 -18.54 -15.50
N LEU A 300 -22.11 -18.09 -16.64
CA LEU A 300 -20.67 -18.06 -16.87
C LEU A 300 -19.93 -17.17 -15.85
N PHE A 301 -20.49 -16.01 -15.52
CA PHE A 301 -19.97 -15.12 -14.48
C PHE A 301 -19.86 -15.84 -13.13
N ARG A 302 -20.91 -16.56 -12.72
CA ARG A 302 -20.93 -17.32 -11.45
C ARG A 302 -19.94 -18.49 -11.43
N LEU A 303 -19.57 -18.99 -12.61
CA LEU A 303 -18.53 -19.98 -12.82
C LEU A 303 -17.11 -19.40 -12.92
N GLU A 304 -16.97 -18.07 -12.81
CA GLU A 304 -15.73 -17.31 -13.02
C GLU A 304 -15.18 -17.43 -14.45
N GLU A 305 -16.03 -17.77 -15.43
CA GLU A 305 -15.69 -17.78 -16.86
C GLU A 305 -15.87 -16.38 -17.45
N PHE A 306 -15.19 -15.38 -16.87
CA PHE A 306 -15.44 -13.95 -17.09
C PHE A 306 -15.35 -13.54 -18.56
N GLU A 307 -14.35 -14.00 -19.31
CA GLU A 307 -14.22 -13.69 -20.75
C GLU A 307 -15.40 -14.19 -21.59
N LYS A 308 -15.89 -15.40 -21.28
CA LYS A 308 -17.07 -15.95 -21.96
C LYS A 308 -18.34 -15.21 -21.55
N ALA A 309 -18.44 -14.82 -20.27
CA ALA A 309 -19.55 -14.02 -19.77
C ALA A 309 -19.61 -12.66 -20.47
N ILE A 310 -18.49 -11.95 -20.58
CA ILE A 310 -18.36 -10.69 -21.34
C ILE A 310 -18.82 -10.89 -22.79
N THR A 311 -18.34 -11.94 -23.46
CA THR A 311 -18.75 -12.27 -24.83
C THR A 311 -20.26 -12.50 -24.95
N ALA A 312 -20.86 -13.22 -23.99
CA ALA A 312 -22.30 -13.46 -23.96
C ALA A 312 -23.09 -12.15 -23.77
N PHE A 313 -22.63 -11.26 -22.89
CA PHE A 313 -23.25 -9.93 -22.70
C PHE A 313 -23.10 -9.05 -23.94
N ASP A 314 -21.97 -9.09 -24.63
CA ASP A 314 -21.78 -8.37 -25.90
C ASP A 314 -22.75 -8.86 -27.00
N GLN A 315 -23.04 -10.16 -27.06
CA GLN A 315 -24.09 -10.68 -27.95
C GLN A 315 -25.47 -10.13 -27.56
N ALA A 316 -25.83 -10.16 -26.28
CA ALA A 316 -27.10 -9.58 -25.81
C ALA A 316 -27.22 -8.09 -26.17
N ILE A 317 -26.17 -7.30 -25.92
CA ILE A 317 -26.11 -5.87 -26.24
C ILE A 317 -26.28 -5.63 -27.73
N THR A 318 -25.61 -6.43 -28.58
CA THR A 318 -25.68 -6.32 -30.04
C THR A 318 -27.11 -6.50 -30.54
N VAL A 319 -27.80 -7.51 -30.02
CA VAL A 319 -29.20 -7.85 -30.38
C VAL A 319 -30.18 -6.77 -29.91
N LEU A 320 -30.01 -6.29 -28.69
CA LEU A 320 -30.87 -5.25 -28.13
C LEU A 320 -30.68 -3.91 -28.86
N LYS A 321 -29.46 -3.58 -29.26
CA LYS A 321 -29.17 -2.36 -30.05
C LYS A 321 -29.70 -2.42 -31.48
N SER A 322 -29.73 -3.61 -32.10
CA SER A 322 -30.24 -3.77 -33.46
C SER A 322 -31.76 -3.80 -33.53
N THR A 323 -32.46 -3.84 -32.39
CA THR A 323 -33.93 -3.85 -32.32
C THR A 323 -34.49 -2.50 -32.80
N PRO A 324 -35.26 -2.46 -33.90
CA PRO A 324 -35.86 -1.22 -34.39
C PRO A 324 -36.90 -0.68 -33.41
N ASN A 325 -36.90 0.63 -33.17
CA ASN A 325 -37.83 1.31 -32.25
C ASN A 325 -37.88 0.65 -30.85
N PRO A 326 -36.77 0.69 -30.08
CA PRO A 326 -36.65 -0.04 -28.82
C PRO A 326 -37.71 0.42 -27.82
N SER A 327 -38.47 -0.56 -27.31
CA SER A 327 -39.44 -0.34 -26.24
C SER A 327 -38.74 0.06 -24.93
N SER A 328 -39.50 0.57 -23.95
CA SER A 328 -38.96 0.81 -22.60
C SER A 328 -38.35 -0.45 -21.99
N GLN A 329 -38.96 -1.61 -22.23
CA GLN A 329 -38.42 -2.90 -21.77
C GLN A 329 -37.08 -3.21 -22.46
N THR A 330 -36.97 -2.98 -23.77
CA THR A 330 -35.72 -3.18 -24.51
C THR A 330 -34.59 -2.31 -23.97
N LYS A 331 -34.89 -1.06 -23.59
CA LYS A 331 -33.91 -0.18 -22.94
C LYS A 331 -33.50 -0.71 -21.56
N GLN A 332 -34.45 -1.18 -20.76
CA GLN A 332 -34.16 -1.79 -19.46
C GLN A 332 -33.31 -3.06 -19.60
N ASP A 333 -33.60 -3.92 -20.56
CA ASP A 333 -32.80 -5.13 -20.83
C ASP A 333 -31.40 -4.78 -21.33
N LEU A 334 -31.27 -3.71 -22.12
CA LEU A 334 -29.98 -3.19 -22.54
C LEU A 334 -29.18 -2.64 -21.34
N ALA A 335 -29.85 -1.93 -20.44
CA ALA A 335 -29.26 -1.46 -19.19
C ALA A 335 -28.73 -2.63 -18.35
N LYS A 336 -29.53 -3.69 -18.19
CA LYS A 336 -29.16 -4.93 -17.48
C LYS A 336 -27.95 -5.62 -18.11
N ALA A 337 -27.90 -5.73 -19.44
CA ALA A 337 -26.77 -6.35 -20.13
C ALA A 337 -25.47 -5.57 -19.92
N TYR A 338 -25.54 -4.23 -19.99
CA TYR A 338 -24.41 -3.35 -19.69
C TYR A 338 -23.95 -3.45 -18.24
N TYR A 339 -24.89 -3.44 -17.30
CA TYR A 339 -24.60 -3.63 -15.88
C TYR A 339 -23.91 -4.97 -15.60
N ALA A 340 -24.41 -6.07 -16.16
CA ALA A 340 -23.82 -7.40 -16.03
C ALA A 340 -22.37 -7.47 -16.56
N LYS A 341 -22.14 -6.81 -17.70
CA LYS A 341 -20.81 -6.69 -18.30
C LYS A 341 -19.88 -5.84 -17.43
N GLY A 342 -20.36 -4.70 -16.93
CA GLY A 342 -19.62 -3.83 -16.01
C GLY A 342 -19.18 -4.57 -14.76
N LEU A 343 -20.12 -5.25 -14.09
CA LEU A 343 -19.81 -6.13 -12.95
C LEU A 343 -18.74 -7.15 -13.31
N THR A 344 -18.86 -7.83 -14.45
CA THR A 344 -17.89 -8.84 -14.86
C THR A 344 -16.48 -8.26 -15.07
N LEU A 345 -16.38 -7.07 -15.66
CA LEU A 345 -15.12 -6.33 -15.85
C LEU A 345 -14.51 -5.87 -14.53
N TRP A 346 -15.34 -5.54 -13.54
CA TRP A 346 -14.87 -5.23 -12.19
C TRP A 346 -14.11 -6.43 -11.58
N PHE A 347 -14.64 -7.65 -11.73
CA PHE A 347 -13.98 -8.87 -11.23
C PHE A 347 -12.67 -9.20 -11.97
N THR A 348 -12.52 -8.77 -13.22
CA THR A 348 -11.24 -8.86 -13.95
C THR A 348 -10.27 -7.72 -13.60
N ARG A 349 -10.63 -6.84 -12.67
CA ARG A 349 -9.89 -5.64 -12.21
C ARG A 349 -9.71 -4.56 -13.29
N ASP A 350 -10.55 -4.56 -14.32
CA ASP A 350 -10.59 -3.47 -15.30
C ASP A 350 -11.61 -2.41 -14.89
N LEU A 351 -11.25 -1.62 -13.87
CA LEU A 351 -12.12 -0.59 -13.29
C LEU A 351 -12.52 0.49 -14.32
N SER A 352 -11.66 0.78 -15.30
CA SER A 352 -11.96 1.81 -16.31
C SER A 352 -13.01 1.34 -17.30
N GLN A 353 -12.94 0.08 -17.78
CA GLN A 353 -13.97 -0.45 -18.67
C GLN A 353 -15.26 -0.75 -17.89
N SER A 354 -15.14 -1.26 -16.66
CA SER A 354 -16.27 -1.45 -15.74
C SER A 354 -17.11 -0.16 -15.59
N ALA A 355 -16.46 0.95 -15.23
CA ALA A 355 -17.12 2.26 -15.11
C ALA A 355 -17.79 2.72 -16.41
N GLN A 356 -17.18 2.45 -17.57
CA GLN A 356 -17.77 2.79 -18.86
C GLN A 356 -19.07 2.02 -19.12
N GLU A 357 -19.10 0.72 -18.80
CA GLU A 357 -20.31 -0.07 -18.99
C GLU A 357 -21.42 0.31 -17.99
N PHE A 358 -21.09 0.72 -16.76
CA PHE A 358 -22.08 1.31 -15.85
C PHE A 358 -22.64 2.63 -16.38
N ILE A 359 -21.81 3.49 -16.97
CA ILE A 359 -22.27 4.71 -17.66
C ILE A 359 -23.22 4.34 -18.81
N HIS A 360 -22.90 3.32 -19.62
CA HIS A 360 -23.80 2.86 -20.68
C HIS A 360 -25.13 2.34 -20.13
N ALA A 361 -25.11 1.61 -19.00
CA ALA A 361 -26.33 1.14 -18.34
C ALA A 361 -27.22 2.32 -17.90
N ILE A 362 -26.63 3.31 -17.23
CA ILE A 362 -27.30 4.53 -16.75
C ILE A 362 -27.90 5.34 -17.92
N GLN A 363 -27.24 5.37 -19.08
CA GLN A 363 -27.77 6.05 -20.27
C GLN A 363 -29.05 5.38 -20.81
N GLN A 364 -29.26 4.08 -20.56
CA GLN A 364 -30.48 3.38 -20.97
C GLN A 364 -31.58 3.48 -19.92
N ASP A 365 -31.21 3.46 -18.64
CA ASP A 365 -32.10 3.60 -17.49
C ASP A 365 -31.43 4.46 -16.41
N ASP A 366 -31.82 5.73 -16.33
CA ASP A 366 -31.23 6.69 -15.41
C ASP A 366 -31.65 6.47 -13.95
N GLN A 367 -32.68 5.64 -13.72
CA GLN A 367 -33.15 5.21 -12.40
C GLN A 367 -32.49 3.90 -11.96
N PHE A 368 -31.54 3.37 -12.72
CA PHE A 368 -30.82 2.14 -12.38
C PHE A 368 -29.85 2.38 -11.22
N TYR A 369 -30.39 2.38 -10.01
CA TYR A 369 -29.70 2.69 -8.76
C TYR A 369 -28.37 1.94 -8.59
N SER A 370 -28.34 0.64 -8.89
CA SER A 370 -27.12 -0.15 -8.69
C SER A 370 -26.03 0.19 -9.70
N ALA A 371 -26.36 0.46 -10.96
CA ALA A 371 -25.37 0.93 -11.92
C ALA A 371 -24.72 2.25 -11.46
N TRP A 372 -25.52 3.17 -10.90
CA TRP A 372 -24.98 4.39 -10.28
C TRP A 372 -24.07 4.08 -9.09
N ARG A 373 -24.50 3.21 -8.16
CA ARG A 373 -23.69 2.86 -6.97
C ARG A 373 -22.35 2.25 -7.35
N TRP A 374 -22.36 1.33 -8.29
CA TRP A 374 -21.15 0.69 -8.80
C TRP A 374 -20.24 1.64 -9.59
N LEU A 375 -20.80 2.56 -10.36
CA LEU A 375 -20.02 3.64 -10.97
C LEU A 375 -19.33 4.52 -9.91
N GLY A 376 -20.04 4.88 -8.84
CA GLY A 376 -19.48 5.66 -7.73
C GLY A 376 -18.32 4.95 -7.06
N TYR A 377 -18.46 3.63 -6.87
CA TYR A 377 -17.42 2.79 -6.30
C TYR A 377 -16.18 2.65 -7.21
N ASP A 378 -16.37 2.42 -8.51
CA ASP A 378 -15.27 2.36 -9.47
C ASP A 378 -14.48 3.67 -9.50
N LEU A 379 -15.20 4.80 -9.53
CA LEU A 379 -14.59 6.13 -9.48
C LEU A 379 -13.81 6.35 -8.18
N PHE A 380 -14.34 5.91 -7.04
CA PHE A 380 -13.64 5.96 -5.76
C PHE A 380 -12.35 5.14 -5.76
N LEU A 381 -12.38 3.88 -6.24
CA LEU A 381 -11.20 3.01 -6.34
C LEU A 381 -10.14 3.56 -7.30
N MET A 382 -10.58 4.22 -8.39
CA MET A 382 -9.71 4.95 -9.31
C MET A 382 -9.21 6.30 -8.75
N ARG A 383 -9.58 6.66 -7.53
CA ARG A 383 -9.27 7.93 -6.85
C ARG A 383 -9.82 9.18 -7.57
N ASN A 384 -10.84 9.01 -8.41
CA ASN A 384 -11.59 10.11 -8.99
C ASN A 384 -12.69 10.56 -8.03
N TYR A 385 -12.28 11.15 -6.91
CA TYR A 385 -13.20 11.52 -5.82
C TYR A 385 -14.24 12.57 -6.26
N THR A 386 -13.86 13.49 -7.15
CA THR A 386 -14.76 14.55 -7.64
C THR A 386 -15.96 13.97 -8.39
N ASP A 387 -15.75 13.03 -9.31
CA ASP A 387 -16.85 12.44 -10.06
C ASP A 387 -17.61 11.40 -9.22
N ALA A 388 -16.92 10.68 -8.32
CA ALA A 388 -17.57 9.79 -7.36
C ALA A 388 -18.57 10.57 -6.49
N LEU A 389 -18.22 11.76 -5.97
CA LEU A 389 -19.13 12.59 -5.18
C LEU A 389 -20.38 13.02 -5.97
N LYS A 390 -20.26 13.32 -7.27
CA LYS A 390 -21.42 13.64 -8.12
C LYS A 390 -22.37 12.45 -8.22
N VAL A 391 -21.82 11.25 -8.39
CA VAL A 391 -22.59 10.00 -8.44
C VAL A 391 -23.31 9.75 -7.10
N TYR A 392 -22.61 9.90 -5.98
CA TYR A 392 -23.22 9.72 -4.65
C TYR A 392 -24.32 10.74 -4.36
N ASN A 393 -24.14 12.01 -4.76
CA ASN A 393 -25.20 13.01 -4.65
C ASN A 393 -26.41 12.66 -5.52
N LYS A 394 -26.20 12.10 -6.72
CA LYS A 394 -27.28 11.62 -7.57
C LYS A 394 -28.07 10.48 -6.91
N LEU A 395 -27.38 9.55 -6.25
CA LEU A 395 -28.02 8.47 -5.50
C LEU A 395 -28.90 9.00 -4.35
N PHE A 396 -28.49 10.08 -3.68
CA PHE A 396 -29.33 10.72 -2.65
C PHE A 396 -30.58 11.41 -3.22
N GLU A 397 -30.52 11.96 -4.44
CA GLU A 397 -31.72 12.49 -5.13
C GLU A 397 -32.76 11.40 -5.41
N MET A 398 -32.33 10.14 -5.57
CA MET A 398 -33.22 8.98 -5.74
C MET A 398 -33.94 8.57 -4.44
N ASN A 399 -33.70 9.28 -3.34
CA ASN A 399 -34.30 9.08 -2.03
C ASN A 399 -34.17 7.63 -1.50
N PRO A 400 -32.94 7.16 -1.25
CA PRO A 400 -32.69 5.81 -0.79
C PRO A 400 -33.07 5.71 0.70
N LYS A 401 -34.34 5.36 0.95
CA LYS A 401 -34.89 5.28 2.31
C LYS A 401 -34.13 4.25 3.13
N GLY A 402 -33.45 4.72 4.18
CA GLY A 402 -32.78 3.85 5.15
C GLY A 402 -31.43 3.26 4.69
N ASP A 403 -30.91 3.64 3.51
CA ASP A 403 -29.61 3.17 3.03
C ASP A 403 -28.49 3.91 3.77
N PHE A 404 -28.16 3.44 4.97
CA PHE A 404 -27.03 3.95 5.72
C PHE A 404 -25.70 3.69 4.97
N VAL A 405 -25.60 2.65 4.11
CA VAL A 405 -24.33 2.27 3.44
C VAL A 405 -23.92 3.41 2.54
N LEU A 406 -24.89 3.98 1.83
CA LEU A 406 -24.69 5.12 0.95
C LEU A 406 -24.05 6.30 1.68
N TYR A 407 -24.45 6.57 2.93
CA TYR A 407 -23.81 7.58 3.77
C TYR A 407 -22.36 7.18 4.12
N THR A 408 -22.10 5.92 4.47
CA THR A 408 -20.73 5.47 4.74
C THR A 408 -19.82 5.50 3.51
N GLU A 409 -20.38 5.24 2.32
CA GLU A 409 -19.68 5.28 1.04
C GLU A 409 -19.35 6.73 0.66
N ARG A 410 -20.33 7.63 0.64
CA ARG A 410 -20.07 9.06 0.37
C ARG A 410 -19.14 9.66 1.42
N GLY A 411 -19.34 9.33 2.70
CA GLY A 411 -18.45 9.73 3.78
C GLY A 411 -17.01 9.25 3.55
N SER A 412 -16.81 8.05 3.00
CA SER A 412 -15.48 7.57 2.62
C SER A 412 -14.89 8.39 1.47
N VAL A 413 -15.65 8.69 0.41
CA VAL A 413 -15.17 9.57 -0.66
C VAL A 413 -14.77 10.95 -0.13
N LEU A 414 -15.57 11.52 0.79
CA LEU A 414 -15.28 12.79 1.45
C LEU A 414 -13.99 12.70 2.30
N ALA A 415 -13.84 11.67 3.12
CA ALA A 415 -12.64 11.49 3.94
C ALA A 415 -11.37 11.34 3.10
N TYR A 416 -11.39 10.51 2.05
CA TYR A 416 -10.23 10.32 1.16
C TYR A 416 -9.92 11.55 0.30
N SER A 417 -10.85 12.48 0.15
CA SER A 417 -10.64 13.78 -0.48
C SER A 417 -10.28 14.90 0.51
N GLY A 418 -10.11 14.58 1.80
CA GLY A 418 -9.73 15.53 2.86
C GLY A 418 -10.89 16.29 3.51
N HIS A 419 -12.13 16.03 3.12
CA HIS A 419 -13.34 16.69 3.64
C HIS A 419 -13.85 15.97 4.91
N TYR A 420 -13.00 15.88 5.95
CA TYR A 420 -13.27 15.05 7.12
C TYR A 420 -14.51 15.47 7.93
N GLN A 421 -14.80 16.76 8.04
CA GLN A 421 -16.00 17.24 8.75
C GLN A 421 -17.31 16.82 8.06
N GLU A 422 -17.36 16.89 6.73
CA GLU A 422 -18.50 16.42 5.95
C GLU A 422 -18.63 14.90 6.01
N ALA A 423 -17.49 14.18 5.97
CA ALA A 423 -17.47 12.74 6.18
C ALA A 423 -18.04 12.34 7.55
N ILE A 424 -17.67 13.07 8.61
CA ILE A 424 -18.21 12.85 9.96
C ILE A 424 -19.73 13.07 10.00
N ALA A 425 -20.25 14.08 9.30
CA ALA A 425 -21.70 14.31 9.22
C ALA A 425 -22.42 13.12 8.56
N ASP A 426 -21.86 12.57 7.48
CA ASP A 426 -22.37 11.38 6.82
C ASP A 426 -22.31 10.15 7.73
N TYR A 427 -21.19 9.93 8.41
CA TYR A 427 -21.07 8.83 9.36
C TYR A 427 -22.01 8.97 10.55
N ASN A 428 -22.27 10.20 11.03
CA ASN A 428 -23.29 10.45 12.05
C ASN A 428 -24.66 10.00 11.56
N LYS A 429 -25.03 10.34 10.31
CA LYS A 429 -26.32 9.93 9.75
C LYS A 429 -26.40 8.42 9.55
N ALA A 430 -25.31 7.80 9.10
CA ALA A 430 -25.22 6.34 9.02
C ALA A 430 -25.44 5.66 10.38
N ILE A 431 -24.81 6.19 11.44
CA ILE A 431 -24.96 5.69 12.82
C ILE A 431 -26.37 5.91 13.37
N GLU A 432 -26.99 7.05 13.06
CA GLU A 432 -28.39 7.35 13.44
C GLU A 432 -29.36 6.36 12.78
N LEU A 433 -29.17 6.07 11.50
CA LEU A 433 -29.97 5.09 10.76
C LEU A 433 -29.74 3.67 11.29
N LYS A 434 -28.48 3.30 11.51
CA LYS A 434 -28.13 2.07 12.21
C LYS A 434 -26.73 2.11 12.84
N PRO A 435 -26.62 2.00 14.18
CA PRO A 435 -25.34 1.86 14.86
C PRO A 435 -24.58 0.62 14.38
N HIS A 436 -23.33 0.79 13.93
CA HIS A 436 -22.55 -0.31 13.37
C HIS A 436 -21.03 -0.12 13.55
N PRO A 437 -20.27 -1.19 13.88
CA PRO A 437 -18.83 -1.09 14.13
C PRO A 437 -18.06 -0.37 13.02
N TRP A 438 -18.43 -0.61 11.76
CA TRP A 438 -17.79 0.03 10.61
C TRP A 438 -17.97 1.55 10.56
N ALA A 439 -19.20 2.04 10.78
CA ALA A 439 -19.48 3.47 10.74
C ALA A 439 -18.78 4.21 11.89
N TYR A 440 -18.75 3.59 13.09
CA TYR A 440 -17.93 4.07 14.19
C TYR A 440 -16.44 4.08 13.84
N ASN A 441 -15.89 2.99 13.29
CA ASN A 441 -14.47 2.93 12.94
C ASN A 441 -14.09 3.98 11.87
N LYS A 442 -14.94 4.18 10.85
CA LYS A 442 -14.72 5.18 9.79
C LYS A 442 -14.78 6.61 10.35
N ARG A 443 -15.74 6.89 11.23
CA ARG A 443 -15.82 8.19 11.93
C ARG A 443 -14.63 8.38 12.87
N GLY A 444 -14.20 7.33 13.57
CA GLY A 444 -13.01 7.35 14.42
C GLY A 444 -11.74 7.64 13.64
N LEU A 445 -11.56 7.07 12.44
CA LEU A 445 -10.48 7.41 11.53
C LEU A 445 -10.56 8.89 11.11
N ALA A 446 -11.73 9.39 10.72
CA ALA A 446 -11.88 10.81 10.37
C ALA A 446 -11.58 11.76 11.55
N TYR A 447 -11.98 11.39 12.79
CA TYR A 447 -11.58 12.13 13.98
C TYR A 447 -10.08 12.08 14.24
N SER A 448 -9.42 10.94 13.99
CA SER A 448 -7.97 10.80 14.11
C SER A 448 -7.22 11.73 13.16
N GLU A 449 -7.68 11.84 11.92
CA GLU A 449 -7.10 12.74 10.91
C GLU A 449 -7.29 14.23 11.27
N LEU A 450 -8.33 14.55 12.03
CA LEU A 450 -8.57 15.89 12.60
C LEU A 450 -7.89 16.10 13.97
N GLU A 451 -7.06 15.14 14.42
CA GLU A 451 -6.40 15.13 15.73
C GLU A 451 -7.38 15.18 16.93
N GLU A 452 -8.66 14.86 16.70
CA GLU A 452 -9.69 14.74 17.73
C GLU A 452 -9.62 13.37 18.45
N TYR A 453 -8.43 13.06 18.97
CA TYR A 453 -8.04 11.71 19.40
C TYR A 453 -8.97 11.07 20.43
N GLN A 454 -9.53 11.84 21.37
CA GLN A 454 -10.46 11.30 22.37
C GLN A 454 -11.78 10.82 21.76
N LYS A 455 -12.28 11.51 20.72
CA LYS A 455 -13.47 11.07 19.98
C LYS A 455 -13.15 9.84 19.12
N ALA A 456 -11.97 9.82 18.50
CA ALA A 456 -11.49 8.65 17.77
C ALA A 456 -11.42 7.40 18.67
N ILE A 457 -10.81 7.52 19.86
CA ILE A 457 -10.76 6.43 20.85
C ILE A 457 -12.16 5.98 21.27
N ALA A 458 -13.08 6.91 21.53
CA ALA A 458 -14.46 6.56 21.90
C ALA A 458 -15.17 5.76 20.80
N ASP A 459 -14.97 6.15 19.54
CA ASP A 459 -15.52 5.43 18.39
C ASP A 459 -14.88 4.06 18.19
N PHE A 460 -13.56 3.94 18.32
CA PHE A 460 -12.90 2.63 18.25
C PHE A 460 -13.29 1.72 19.41
N ASN A 461 -13.49 2.27 20.62
CA ASN A 461 -14.06 1.52 21.74
C ASN A 461 -15.46 1.00 21.40
N LYS A 462 -16.29 1.82 20.75
CA LYS A 462 -17.63 1.41 20.34
C LYS A 462 -17.59 0.34 19.25
N THR A 463 -16.66 0.43 18.30
CA THR A 463 -16.41 -0.64 17.33
C THR A 463 -16.05 -1.94 18.04
N ILE A 464 -15.11 -1.92 18.99
CA ILE A 464 -14.69 -3.11 19.75
C ILE A 464 -15.81 -3.67 20.63
N GLU A 465 -16.67 -2.83 21.19
CA GLU A 465 -17.86 -3.26 21.94
C GLU A 465 -18.84 -4.03 21.05
N LEU A 466 -19.05 -3.55 19.82
CA LEU A 466 -19.95 -4.16 18.85
C LEU A 466 -19.33 -5.38 18.14
N GLU A 467 -18.01 -5.40 17.96
CA GLU A 467 -17.24 -6.45 17.31
C GLU A 467 -15.93 -6.71 18.10
N PRO A 468 -15.95 -7.60 19.11
CA PRO A 468 -14.81 -7.80 20.03
C PRO A 468 -13.53 -8.33 19.37
N ASP A 469 -13.66 -8.98 18.21
CA ASP A 469 -12.59 -9.50 17.35
C ASP A 469 -12.21 -8.56 16.19
N ALA A 470 -12.66 -7.29 16.20
CA ALA A 470 -12.29 -6.25 15.24
C ALA A 470 -10.81 -5.85 15.35
N ASP A 471 -9.94 -6.67 14.77
CA ASP A 471 -8.49 -6.50 14.74
C ASP A 471 -8.02 -5.14 14.19
N TYR A 472 -8.69 -4.65 13.15
CA TYR A 472 -8.49 -3.33 12.56
C TYR A 472 -8.76 -2.19 13.55
N ALA A 473 -9.75 -2.34 14.44
CA ALA A 473 -10.13 -1.31 15.41
C ALA A 473 -9.08 -1.20 16.52
N TYR A 474 -8.56 -2.33 17.01
CA TYR A 474 -7.42 -2.32 17.94
C TYR A 474 -6.21 -1.67 17.28
N ASN A 475 -5.87 -2.04 16.04
CA ASN A 475 -4.76 -1.41 15.33
C ASN A 475 -4.92 0.11 15.19
N ASN A 476 -6.11 0.58 14.80
CA ASN A 476 -6.37 2.02 14.62
C ASN A 476 -6.33 2.78 15.94
N ARG A 477 -6.89 2.20 17.02
CA ARG A 477 -6.80 2.78 18.37
C ARG A 477 -5.35 2.79 18.87
N GLY A 478 -4.58 1.76 18.56
CA GLY A 478 -3.14 1.70 18.83
C GLY A 478 -2.36 2.81 18.13
N ASN A 479 -2.69 3.12 16.86
CA ASN A 479 -2.11 4.27 16.15
C ASN A 479 -2.43 5.59 16.86
N VAL A 480 -3.68 5.80 17.28
CA VAL A 480 -4.05 7.00 18.04
C VAL A 480 -3.30 7.09 19.38
N TYR A 481 -3.14 5.98 20.10
CA TYR A 481 -2.34 5.97 21.33
C TYR A 481 -0.86 6.27 21.06
N LYS A 482 -0.29 5.77 19.95
CA LYS A 482 1.06 6.12 19.51
C LYS A 482 1.18 7.63 19.27
N ASP A 483 0.22 8.25 18.58
CA ASP A 483 0.23 9.69 18.28
C ASP A 483 0.11 10.53 19.57
N LEU A 484 -0.68 10.05 20.54
CA LEU A 484 -0.74 10.59 21.91
C LEU A 484 0.50 10.29 22.76
N LYS A 485 1.47 9.52 22.24
CA LYS A 485 2.67 9.03 22.94
C LYS A 485 2.40 8.12 24.14
N ASP A 486 1.20 7.53 24.22
CA ASP A 486 0.86 6.48 25.18
C ASP A 486 1.29 5.12 24.61
N TYR A 487 2.61 4.90 24.57
CA TYR A 487 3.21 3.75 23.89
C TYR A 487 2.83 2.41 24.52
N ASP A 488 2.58 2.36 25.84
CA ASP A 488 2.16 1.14 26.51
C ASP A 488 0.79 0.66 26.02
N LYS A 489 -0.19 1.58 25.88
CA LYS A 489 -1.49 1.25 25.31
C LYS A 489 -1.41 0.93 23.83
N ALA A 490 -0.58 1.65 23.07
CA ALA A 490 -0.35 1.36 21.66
C ALA A 490 0.17 -0.08 21.46
N LEU A 491 1.19 -0.47 22.22
CA LEU A 491 1.76 -1.82 22.20
C LEU A 491 0.73 -2.88 22.60
N ALA A 492 -0.08 -2.62 23.65
CA ALA A 492 -1.13 -3.55 24.07
C ALA A 492 -2.18 -3.78 22.97
N ASP A 493 -2.60 -2.72 22.28
CA ASP A 493 -3.56 -2.80 21.19
C ASP A 493 -2.97 -3.47 19.94
N TYR A 494 -1.72 -3.18 19.57
CA TYR A 494 -1.06 -3.89 18.48
C TYR A 494 -0.88 -5.38 18.80
N ASN A 495 -0.54 -5.74 20.04
CA ASN A 495 -0.47 -7.14 20.48
C ASN A 495 -1.84 -7.83 20.33
N LYS A 496 -2.92 -7.12 20.65
CA LYS A 496 -4.28 -7.64 20.53
C LYS A 496 -4.68 -7.85 19.08
N ALA A 497 -4.41 -6.90 18.19
CA ALA A 497 -4.61 -7.05 16.75
C ALA A 497 -3.79 -8.22 16.16
N ILE A 498 -2.53 -8.35 16.57
CA ILE A 498 -1.66 -9.48 16.16
C ILE A 498 -2.21 -10.83 16.63
N SER A 499 -2.84 -10.91 17.80
CA SER A 499 -3.46 -12.14 18.28
C SER A 499 -4.62 -12.63 17.40
N TYR A 500 -5.18 -11.74 16.57
CA TYR A 500 -6.18 -12.02 15.54
C TYR A 500 -5.58 -12.17 14.13
N ASN A 501 -4.24 -12.26 14.02
CA ASN A 501 -3.47 -12.38 12.78
C ASN A 501 -3.52 -11.15 11.85
N TYR A 502 -3.76 -9.95 12.38
CA TYR A 502 -3.72 -8.72 11.58
C TYR A 502 -2.30 -8.32 11.20
N VAL A 503 -1.92 -8.54 9.94
CA VAL A 503 -0.56 -8.26 9.43
C VAL A 503 -0.17 -6.79 9.59
N GLY A 504 -1.11 -5.86 9.38
CA GLY A 504 -0.87 -4.43 9.50
C GLY A 504 -0.36 -4.01 10.89
N ALA A 505 -0.71 -4.75 11.94
CA ALA A 505 -0.24 -4.46 13.29
C ALA A 505 1.24 -4.81 13.51
N TYR A 506 1.80 -5.79 12.79
CA TYR A 506 3.25 -6.02 12.80
C TYR A 506 3.98 -4.81 12.19
N ASN A 507 3.48 -4.27 11.08
CA ASN A 507 4.06 -3.07 10.47
C ASN A 507 4.03 -1.86 11.43
N ASN A 508 2.87 -1.62 12.07
CA ASN A 508 2.70 -0.46 12.94
C ASN A 508 3.48 -0.59 14.25
N ARG A 509 3.50 -1.78 14.86
CA ARG A 509 4.30 -2.06 16.06
C ARG A 509 5.80 -2.01 15.76
N GLY A 510 6.22 -2.56 14.62
CA GLY A 510 7.61 -2.45 14.15
C GLY A 510 8.05 -1.01 13.93
N ASN A 511 7.18 -0.16 13.36
CA ASN A 511 7.44 1.27 13.22
C ASN A 511 7.51 1.98 14.58
N LEU A 512 6.65 1.64 15.54
CA LEU A 512 6.76 2.16 16.90
C LEU A 512 8.09 1.75 17.56
N TYR A 513 8.52 0.50 17.42
CA TYR A 513 9.84 0.08 17.90
C TYR A 513 10.99 0.82 17.21
N LEU A 514 10.88 1.13 15.92
CA LEU A 514 11.84 1.97 15.21
C LEU A 514 11.87 3.40 15.79
N ASP A 515 10.70 4.01 16.04
CA ASP A 515 10.59 5.34 16.66
C ASP A 515 11.23 5.36 18.07
N LEU A 516 11.10 4.25 18.82
CA LEU A 516 11.73 4.02 20.12
C LEU A 516 13.22 3.59 20.04
N LYS A 517 13.79 3.46 18.83
CA LYS A 517 15.15 2.95 18.55
C LYS A 517 15.41 1.52 19.05
N GLU A 518 14.35 0.74 19.25
CA GLU A 518 14.41 -0.68 19.57
C GLU A 518 14.55 -1.53 18.30
N TYR A 519 15.65 -1.31 17.56
CA TYR A 519 15.84 -1.83 16.21
C TYR A 519 15.65 -3.34 16.07
N GLN A 520 16.09 -4.14 17.05
CA GLN A 520 15.95 -5.61 16.98
C GLN A 520 14.50 -6.08 17.07
N LYS A 521 13.65 -5.40 17.86
CA LYS A 521 12.22 -5.72 17.93
C LYS A 521 11.51 -5.28 16.65
N ALA A 522 11.88 -4.11 16.10
CA ALA A 522 11.39 -3.65 14.81
C ALA A 522 11.69 -4.67 13.69
N LEU A 523 12.94 -5.15 13.61
CA LEU A 523 13.33 -6.20 12.64
C LEU A 523 12.52 -7.49 12.81
N ALA A 524 12.29 -7.94 14.05
CA ALA A 524 11.50 -9.14 14.31
C ALA A 524 10.06 -9.00 13.80
N ASP A 525 9.43 -7.84 14.02
CA ASP A 525 8.07 -7.56 13.55
C ASP A 525 7.99 -7.47 12.02
N PHE A 526 8.91 -6.76 11.38
CA PHE A 526 8.92 -6.68 9.92
C PHE A 526 9.22 -8.05 9.29
N ASN A 527 10.12 -8.85 9.87
CA ASN A 527 10.36 -10.22 9.40
C ASN A 527 9.10 -11.09 9.50
N LYS A 528 8.38 -11.01 10.62
CA LYS A 528 7.15 -11.80 10.79
C LYS A 528 6.05 -11.34 9.86
N GLY A 529 5.90 -10.04 9.66
CA GLY A 529 4.98 -9.50 8.66
C GLY A 529 5.29 -10.02 7.25
N ILE A 530 6.57 -10.03 6.85
CA ILE A 530 7.02 -10.49 5.53
C ILE A 530 6.79 -12.00 5.34
N GLU A 531 6.95 -12.79 6.41
CA GLU A 531 6.62 -14.23 6.40
C GLU A 531 5.13 -14.48 6.10
N ILE A 532 4.25 -13.58 6.55
CA ILE A 532 2.80 -13.70 6.37
C ILE A 532 2.36 -13.10 5.03
N ASP A 533 2.90 -11.94 4.66
CA ASP A 533 2.58 -11.19 3.45
C ASP A 533 3.87 -10.76 2.72
N SER A 534 4.39 -11.66 1.88
CA SER A 534 5.64 -11.46 1.15
C SER A 534 5.58 -10.41 0.04
N GLU A 535 4.37 -9.98 -0.34
CA GLU A 535 4.10 -8.99 -1.40
C GLU A 535 3.80 -7.60 -0.82
N ASN A 536 4.08 -7.38 0.47
CA ASN A 536 3.87 -6.08 1.11
C ASN A 536 5.11 -5.18 1.01
N SER A 537 5.13 -4.27 0.04
CA SER A 537 6.27 -3.35 -0.15
C SER A 537 6.60 -2.50 1.09
N LEU A 538 5.62 -2.16 1.93
CA LEU A 538 5.83 -1.30 3.11
C LEU A 538 6.69 -2.01 4.17
N LEU A 539 6.55 -3.32 4.32
CA LEU A 539 7.34 -4.08 5.29
C LEU A 539 8.82 -4.11 4.91
N TYR A 540 9.14 -4.33 3.63
CA TYR A 540 10.52 -4.24 3.14
C TYR A 540 11.04 -2.80 3.24
N GLY A 541 10.24 -1.80 2.86
CA GLY A 541 10.63 -0.40 2.99
C GLY A 541 10.97 -0.02 4.44
N ASN A 542 10.14 -0.41 5.41
CA ASN A 542 10.38 -0.09 6.82
C ASN A 542 11.54 -0.91 7.42
N ARG A 543 11.71 -2.18 7.02
CA ARG A 543 12.89 -2.97 7.42
C ARG A 543 14.18 -2.41 6.85
N GLY A 544 14.15 -1.96 5.59
CA GLY A 544 15.25 -1.24 4.95
C GLY A 544 15.63 0.05 5.68
N ARG A 545 14.64 0.79 6.20
CA ARG A 545 14.88 1.97 7.06
C ARG A 545 15.61 1.58 8.35
N VAL A 546 15.21 0.48 9.01
CA VAL A 546 15.92 -0.02 10.20
C VAL A 546 17.39 -0.37 9.86
N TYR A 547 17.63 -1.06 8.75
CA TYR A 547 19.00 -1.38 8.32
C TYR A 547 19.82 -0.13 8.00
N SER A 548 19.20 0.90 7.41
CA SER A 548 19.84 2.19 7.15
C SER A 548 20.27 2.89 8.44
N GLU A 549 19.42 2.89 9.48
CA GLU A 549 19.76 3.44 10.81
C GLU A 549 20.91 2.67 11.48
N LEU A 550 20.94 1.35 11.28
CA LEU A 550 22.04 0.48 11.73
C LEU A 550 23.31 0.58 10.85
N LYS A 551 23.29 1.42 9.81
CA LYS A 551 24.36 1.58 8.80
C LYS A 551 24.70 0.30 8.04
N ASP A 552 23.80 -0.69 8.03
CA ASP A 552 23.88 -1.87 7.16
C ASP A 552 23.28 -1.51 5.80
N TYR A 553 23.95 -0.60 5.09
CA TYR A 553 23.47 -0.03 3.83
C TYR A 553 23.26 -1.08 2.75
N LYS A 554 23.99 -2.21 2.82
CA LYS A 554 23.82 -3.31 1.86
C LYS A 554 22.46 -4.00 2.04
N LYS A 555 22.07 -4.35 3.27
CA LYS A 555 20.73 -4.91 3.52
C LYS A 555 19.62 -3.90 3.25
N ALA A 556 19.83 -2.63 3.60
CA ALA A 556 18.88 -1.57 3.29
C ALA A 556 18.64 -1.46 1.78
N PHE A 557 19.70 -1.50 0.97
CA PHE A 557 19.62 -1.49 -0.49
C PHE A 557 18.81 -2.68 -1.04
N ASP A 558 19.06 -3.89 -0.52
CA ASP A 558 18.37 -5.10 -0.98
C ASP A 558 16.86 -5.04 -0.64
N ASP A 559 16.51 -4.56 0.57
CA ASP A 559 15.11 -4.36 0.99
C ASP A 559 14.38 -3.28 0.17
N TYR A 560 15.01 -2.13 -0.06
CA TYR A 560 14.42 -1.11 -0.93
C TYR A 560 14.28 -1.59 -2.36
N SER A 561 15.21 -2.42 -2.85
CA SER A 561 15.09 -3.03 -4.17
C SER A 561 13.91 -3.97 -4.26
N LYS A 562 13.65 -4.77 -3.23
CA LYS A 562 12.46 -5.64 -3.17
C LYS A 562 11.17 -4.82 -3.06
N ALA A 563 11.16 -3.75 -2.28
CA ALA A 563 10.01 -2.83 -2.22
C ALA A 563 9.68 -2.19 -3.58
N ILE A 564 10.71 -1.82 -4.35
CA ILE A 564 10.57 -1.31 -5.73
C ILE A 564 10.06 -2.39 -6.69
N GLU A 565 10.55 -3.63 -6.58
CA GLU A 565 10.09 -4.75 -7.40
C GLU A 565 8.58 -4.98 -7.23
N ILE A 566 8.11 -4.94 -5.97
CA ILE A 566 6.70 -5.11 -5.63
C ILE A 566 5.86 -3.89 -6.05
N ASN A 567 6.35 -2.66 -5.82
CA ASN A 567 5.63 -1.43 -6.13
C ASN A 567 6.51 -0.40 -6.86
N PRO A 568 6.66 -0.52 -8.20
CA PRO A 568 7.60 0.27 -8.99
C PRO A 568 7.17 1.72 -9.23
N ASN A 569 5.95 2.10 -8.85
CA ASN A 569 5.43 3.45 -9.06
C ASN A 569 5.57 4.35 -7.81
N GLN A 570 6.18 3.84 -6.74
CA GLN A 570 6.42 4.61 -5.52
C GLN A 570 7.79 5.28 -5.56
N SER A 571 7.81 6.57 -5.90
CA SER A 571 9.04 7.37 -6.02
C SER A 571 9.88 7.37 -4.72
N PHE A 572 9.23 7.31 -3.56
CA PHE A 572 9.91 7.32 -2.27
C PHE A 572 10.90 6.16 -2.08
N TYR A 573 10.61 4.96 -2.59
CA TYR A 573 11.55 3.83 -2.47
C TYR A 573 12.82 4.04 -3.29
N TYR A 574 12.71 4.69 -4.45
CA TYR A 574 13.88 5.08 -5.25
C TYR A 574 14.71 6.14 -4.52
N THR A 575 14.09 7.15 -3.90
CA THR A 575 14.80 8.12 -3.06
C THR A 575 15.55 7.44 -1.92
N LEU A 576 14.91 6.51 -1.20
CA LEU A 576 15.54 5.77 -0.11
C LEU A 576 16.71 4.91 -0.59
N ARG A 577 16.56 4.20 -1.72
CA ARG A 577 17.64 3.39 -2.29
C ARG A 577 18.79 4.26 -2.81
N ALA A 578 18.49 5.41 -3.42
CA ALA A 578 19.50 6.37 -3.85
C ALA A 578 20.32 6.90 -2.67
N ARG A 579 19.69 7.24 -1.54
CA ARG A 579 20.40 7.70 -0.33
C ARG A 579 21.39 6.65 0.19
N VAL A 580 20.98 5.40 0.34
CA VAL A 580 21.91 4.34 0.77
C VAL A 580 22.96 4.00 -0.30
N SER A 581 22.64 4.19 -1.58
CA SER A 581 23.61 4.04 -2.67
C SER A 581 24.68 5.14 -2.65
N GLN A 582 24.32 6.36 -2.22
CA GLN A 582 25.25 7.46 -1.98
C GLN A 582 26.26 7.08 -0.87
N ASP A 583 25.78 6.50 0.23
CA ASP A 583 26.64 6.02 1.32
C ASP A 583 27.56 4.87 0.88
N LEU A 584 27.08 4.02 -0.02
CA LEU A 584 27.86 2.96 -0.68
C LEU A 584 28.78 3.49 -1.78
N LYS A 585 28.73 4.78 -2.12
CA LYS A 585 29.44 5.43 -3.23
C LYS A 585 29.13 4.85 -4.61
N ASP A 586 27.97 4.21 -4.77
CA ASP A 586 27.45 3.75 -6.06
C ASP A 586 26.67 4.88 -6.76
N TYR A 587 27.43 5.86 -7.26
CA TYR A 587 26.86 7.06 -7.88
C TYR A 587 26.05 6.76 -9.15
N ASN A 588 26.33 5.64 -9.85
CA ASN A 588 25.56 5.23 -11.02
C ASN A 588 24.13 4.83 -10.62
N THR A 589 23.97 4.10 -9.51
CA THR A 589 22.63 3.76 -9.01
C THR A 589 21.91 4.98 -8.46
N VAL A 590 22.62 5.90 -7.79
CA VAL A 590 22.07 7.20 -7.36
C VAL A 590 21.46 7.95 -8.56
N ILE A 591 22.20 8.04 -9.66
CA ILE A 591 21.74 8.71 -10.90
C ILE A 591 20.51 8.01 -11.47
N LYS A 592 20.53 6.68 -11.55
CA LYS A 592 19.41 5.88 -12.08
C LYS A 592 18.14 6.09 -11.27
N ASP A 593 18.24 6.03 -9.94
CA ASP A 593 17.09 6.11 -9.05
C ASP A 593 16.50 7.51 -9.00
N TYR A 594 17.32 8.57 -8.90
CA TYR A 594 16.78 9.94 -8.98
C TYR A 594 16.22 10.29 -10.35
N THR A 595 16.75 9.71 -11.44
CA THR A 595 16.11 9.80 -12.76
C THR A 595 14.71 9.21 -12.72
N LYS A 596 14.53 8.05 -12.06
CA LYS A 596 13.23 7.42 -11.93
C LYS A 596 12.27 8.25 -11.07
N VAL A 597 12.76 8.88 -10.00
CA VAL A 597 11.96 9.83 -9.19
C VAL A 597 11.42 10.96 -10.06
N ILE A 598 12.26 11.56 -10.91
CA ILE A 598 11.86 12.66 -11.82
C ILE A 598 10.81 12.17 -12.84
N GLU A 599 10.98 10.98 -13.42
CA GLU A 599 10.02 10.39 -14.36
C GLU A 599 8.64 10.14 -13.74
N LEU A 600 8.59 9.76 -12.46
CA LEU A 600 7.36 9.51 -11.72
C LEU A 600 6.60 10.80 -11.34
N LYS A 601 7.20 11.98 -11.59
CA LYS A 601 6.60 13.31 -11.38
C LYS A 601 5.88 13.47 -10.03
N PRO A 602 6.59 13.28 -8.89
CA PRO A 602 6.03 13.58 -7.57
C PRO A 602 5.82 15.10 -7.39
N GLU A 603 5.46 15.51 -6.18
CA GLU A 603 5.41 16.93 -5.82
C GLU A 603 6.73 17.66 -6.10
N GLN A 604 6.65 18.96 -6.37
CA GLN A 604 7.77 19.79 -6.82
C GLN A 604 9.00 19.68 -5.89
N GLU A 605 8.78 19.63 -4.58
CA GLU A 605 9.84 19.48 -3.57
C GLU A 605 10.72 18.24 -3.82
N LYS A 606 10.09 17.08 -4.05
CA LYS A 606 10.81 15.83 -4.32
C LYS A 606 11.53 15.85 -5.67
N ILE A 607 10.97 16.54 -6.67
CA ILE A 607 11.63 16.73 -7.97
C ILE A 607 12.89 17.58 -7.80
N VAL A 608 12.82 18.67 -7.03
CA VAL A 608 13.96 19.54 -6.71
C VAL A 608 15.04 18.76 -5.96
N GLU A 609 14.65 17.98 -4.93
CA GLU A 609 15.58 17.08 -4.21
C GLU A 609 16.28 16.10 -5.16
N ALA A 610 15.54 15.51 -6.10
CA ALA A 610 16.09 14.53 -7.03
C ALA A 610 17.13 15.14 -7.99
N TYR A 611 16.84 16.29 -8.59
CA TYR A 611 17.81 17.00 -9.44
C TYR A 611 19.06 17.39 -8.66
N ALA A 612 18.89 17.92 -7.44
CA ALA A 612 19.99 18.31 -6.59
C ALA A 612 20.95 17.17 -6.25
N ASN A 613 20.41 16.05 -5.79
CA ASN A 613 21.23 14.90 -5.39
C ASN A 613 21.85 14.20 -6.61
N ARG A 614 21.14 14.18 -7.74
CA ARG A 614 21.70 13.67 -9.01
C ARG A 614 22.82 14.56 -9.54
N ALA A 615 22.72 15.88 -9.40
CA ALA A 615 23.81 16.81 -9.70
C ALA A 615 25.05 16.49 -8.84
N GLY A 616 24.86 16.26 -7.53
CA GLY A 616 25.94 15.82 -6.64
C GLY A 616 26.57 14.49 -7.05
N ALA A 617 25.78 13.52 -7.53
CA ALA A 617 26.30 12.25 -8.04
C ALA A 617 27.11 12.44 -9.34
N TYR A 618 26.63 13.25 -10.29
CA TYR A 618 27.38 13.62 -11.49
C TYR A 618 28.67 14.37 -11.16
N GLN A 619 28.64 15.27 -10.17
CA GLN A 619 29.82 15.98 -9.68
C GLN A 619 30.88 14.99 -9.16
N ASN A 620 30.49 14.01 -8.34
CA ASN A 620 31.40 12.97 -7.84
C ASN A 620 32.02 12.11 -8.96
N LEU A 621 31.30 11.91 -10.07
CA LEU A 621 31.80 11.24 -11.28
C LEU A 621 32.58 12.18 -12.22
N LYS A 622 32.74 13.47 -11.85
CA LYS A 622 33.36 14.53 -12.67
C LYS A 622 32.64 14.79 -14.00
N GLU A 623 31.36 14.44 -14.09
CA GLU A 623 30.48 14.73 -15.22
C GLU A 623 29.88 16.14 -15.09
N PHE A 624 30.76 17.15 -15.04
CA PHE A 624 30.39 18.52 -14.63
C PHE A 624 29.27 19.14 -15.47
N GLN A 625 29.22 18.90 -16.78
CA GLN A 625 28.15 19.47 -17.61
C GLN A 625 26.76 18.97 -17.19
N LYS A 626 26.61 17.65 -16.95
CA LYS A 626 25.33 17.08 -16.50
C LYS A 626 24.96 17.56 -15.10
N ALA A 627 25.96 17.70 -14.23
CA ALA A 627 25.76 18.27 -12.90
C ALA A 627 25.24 19.73 -12.99
N LEU A 628 25.82 20.54 -13.89
CA LEU A 628 25.37 21.92 -14.13
C LEU A 628 23.96 21.97 -14.73
N ASP A 629 23.62 21.08 -15.65
CA ASP A 629 22.28 21.00 -16.24
C ASP A 629 21.22 20.71 -15.17
N ASP A 630 21.49 19.77 -14.26
CA ASP A 630 20.60 19.47 -13.13
C ASP A 630 20.52 20.64 -12.13
N ALA A 631 21.64 21.29 -11.82
CA ALA A 631 21.66 22.46 -10.93
C ALA A 631 20.89 23.66 -11.52
N ASN A 632 20.99 23.87 -12.85
CA ASN A 632 20.18 24.86 -13.55
C ASN A 632 18.68 24.53 -13.45
N LYS A 633 18.33 23.24 -13.51
CA LYS A 633 16.92 22.83 -13.36
C LYS A 633 16.38 23.09 -11.96
N VAL A 634 17.20 22.91 -10.92
CA VAL A 634 16.84 23.30 -9.55
C VAL A 634 16.53 24.80 -9.48
N ILE A 635 17.41 25.65 -10.05
CA ILE A 635 17.23 27.12 -10.06
C ILE A 635 15.99 27.52 -10.86
N GLU A 636 15.71 26.85 -11.99
CA GLU A 636 14.50 27.11 -12.78
C GLU A 636 13.21 26.81 -11.98
N LEU A 637 13.21 25.73 -11.18
CA LEU A 637 12.05 25.31 -10.40
C LEU A 637 11.84 26.17 -9.15
N VAL A 638 12.93 26.59 -8.50
CA VAL A 638 12.90 27.36 -7.24
C VAL A 638 13.93 28.50 -7.25
N PRO A 639 13.73 29.54 -8.10
CA PRO A 639 14.72 30.62 -8.29
C PRO A 639 14.97 31.47 -7.04
N ASP A 640 14.01 31.48 -6.12
CA ASP A 640 14.05 32.31 -4.92
C ASP A 640 14.74 31.59 -3.74
N GLN A 641 15.23 30.36 -3.96
CA GLN A 641 15.94 29.58 -2.95
C GLN A 641 17.45 29.53 -3.23
N PHE A 642 18.25 29.74 -2.19
CA PHE A 642 19.71 29.77 -2.30
C PHE A 642 20.31 28.42 -2.73
N TYR A 643 19.64 27.30 -2.41
CA TYR A 643 20.23 25.96 -2.52
C TYR A 643 20.65 25.59 -3.95
N GLY A 644 19.87 25.96 -4.97
CA GLY A 644 20.24 25.68 -6.38
C GLY A 644 21.55 26.36 -6.80
N TYR A 645 21.74 27.62 -6.38
CA TYR A 645 22.97 28.36 -6.60
C TYR A 645 24.15 27.78 -5.82
N VAL A 646 23.91 27.24 -4.62
CA VAL A 646 24.97 26.58 -3.83
C VAL A 646 25.48 25.32 -4.53
N VAL A 647 24.56 24.49 -5.05
CA VAL A 647 24.92 23.29 -5.81
C VAL A 647 25.73 23.68 -7.05
N ARG A 648 25.24 24.64 -7.84
CA ARG A 648 25.92 25.09 -9.08
C ARG A 648 27.28 25.75 -8.80
N GLY A 649 27.35 26.61 -7.79
CA GLY A 649 28.59 27.26 -7.37
C GLY A 649 29.64 26.25 -6.90
N GLY A 650 29.23 25.19 -6.20
CA GLY A 650 30.09 24.08 -5.80
C GLY A 650 30.66 23.31 -6.99
N ILE A 651 29.84 23.05 -8.00
CA ILE A 651 30.28 22.41 -9.25
C ILE A 651 31.28 23.29 -10.00
N TYR A 652 31.02 24.60 -10.11
CA TYR A 652 31.98 25.55 -10.71
C TYR A 652 33.30 25.62 -9.94
N ALA A 653 33.25 25.51 -8.61
CA ALA A 653 34.45 25.55 -7.78
C ALA A 653 35.36 24.35 -8.08
N GLU A 654 34.76 23.17 -8.28
CA GLU A 654 35.49 21.94 -8.60
C GLU A 654 35.93 21.87 -10.08
N SER A 655 35.18 22.47 -11.00
CA SER A 655 35.59 22.61 -12.40
C SER A 655 36.68 23.68 -12.62
N GLY A 656 36.93 24.53 -11.61
CA GLY A 656 37.93 25.61 -11.64
C GLY A 656 37.41 26.95 -12.16
N ASP A 657 36.10 27.09 -12.41
CA ASP A 657 35.44 28.32 -12.87
C ASP A 657 35.15 29.29 -11.71
N TYR A 658 36.20 29.72 -11.01
CA TYR A 658 36.07 30.45 -9.74
C TYR A 658 35.30 31.79 -9.84
N GLN A 659 35.26 32.44 -11.01
CA GLN A 659 34.45 33.64 -11.18
C GLN A 659 32.95 33.32 -11.11
N LYS A 660 32.50 32.24 -11.76
CA LYS A 660 31.09 31.81 -11.69
C LYS A 660 30.74 31.29 -10.30
N THR A 661 31.69 30.65 -9.61
CA THR A 661 31.54 30.31 -8.19
C THR A 661 31.27 31.54 -7.34
N VAL A 662 31.99 32.64 -7.56
CA VAL A 662 31.76 33.90 -6.86
C VAL A 662 30.37 34.46 -7.14
N ASP A 663 29.93 34.45 -8.40
CA ASP A 663 28.62 34.96 -8.81
C ASP A 663 27.48 34.17 -8.13
N ASP A 664 27.53 32.84 -8.16
CA ASP A 664 26.51 31.96 -7.56
C ASP A 664 26.46 32.04 -6.03
N TYR A 665 27.62 32.08 -5.36
CA TYR A 665 27.63 32.26 -3.91
C TYR A 665 27.24 33.67 -3.49
N THR A 666 27.49 34.69 -4.32
CA THR A 666 26.95 36.03 -4.08
C THR A 666 25.44 36.02 -4.10
N LYS A 667 24.83 35.40 -5.12
CA LYS A 667 23.38 35.22 -5.18
C LYS A 667 22.83 34.44 -3.97
N SER A 668 23.54 33.40 -3.56
CA SER A 668 23.18 32.60 -2.37
C SER A 668 23.21 33.43 -1.09
N ILE A 669 24.22 34.31 -0.93
CA ILE A 669 24.38 35.21 0.23
C ILE A 669 23.29 36.28 0.25
N GLU A 670 22.90 36.84 -0.90
CA GLU A 670 21.78 37.78 -1.00
C GLU A 670 20.47 37.18 -0.45
N ILE A 671 20.25 35.89 -0.71
CA ILE A 671 19.05 35.16 -0.26
C ILE A 671 19.19 34.71 1.21
N TYR A 672 20.35 34.17 1.61
CA TYR A 672 20.57 33.61 2.94
C TYR A 672 21.90 34.10 3.58
N PRO A 673 21.95 35.35 4.06
CA PRO A 673 23.19 36.02 4.46
C PRO A 673 23.79 35.55 5.80
N LYS A 674 23.09 34.68 6.55
CA LYS A 674 23.51 34.20 7.87
C LYS A 674 24.29 32.88 7.83
N TRP A 675 24.49 32.29 6.66
CA TRP A 675 25.24 31.03 6.56
C TRP A 675 26.72 31.28 6.30
N PHE A 676 27.54 31.17 7.34
CA PHE A 676 28.99 31.43 7.27
C PHE A 676 29.70 30.60 6.19
N VAL A 677 29.20 29.38 5.91
CA VAL A 677 29.75 28.48 4.88
C VAL A 677 29.74 29.14 3.50
N LEU A 678 28.74 29.95 3.17
CA LEU A 678 28.69 30.64 1.87
C LEU A 678 29.84 31.64 1.72
N TYR A 679 30.16 32.37 2.78
CA TYR A 679 31.29 33.29 2.82
C TYR A 679 32.63 32.54 2.77
N ASN A 680 32.77 31.41 3.47
CA ASN A 680 33.98 30.58 3.35
C ASN A 680 34.21 30.10 1.92
N ARG A 681 33.14 29.60 1.27
CA ARG A 681 33.21 29.06 -0.08
C ARG A 681 33.49 30.15 -1.12
N ARG A 682 32.86 31.33 -0.99
CA ARG A 682 33.15 32.48 -1.86
C ARG A 682 34.53 33.08 -1.59
N GLY A 683 34.94 33.17 -0.32
CA GLY A 683 36.27 33.60 0.11
C GLY A 683 37.37 32.70 -0.48
N GLN A 684 37.16 31.39 -0.50
CA GLN A 684 38.07 30.44 -1.16
C GLN A 684 38.14 30.66 -2.68
N ALA A 685 37.01 30.94 -3.33
CA ALA A 685 37.00 31.27 -4.75
C ALA A 685 37.77 32.58 -5.04
N TYR A 686 37.57 33.62 -4.23
CA TYR A 686 38.35 34.85 -4.30
C TYR A 686 39.85 34.62 -4.06
N PHE A 687 40.20 33.75 -3.10
CA PHE A 687 41.59 33.39 -2.84
C PHE A 687 42.24 32.74 -4.06
N ASN A 688 41.54 31.80 -4.72
CA ASN A 688 42.02 31.14 -5.94
C ASN A 688 42.14 32.11 -7.13
N LEU A 689 41.28 33.13 -7.18
CA LEU A 689 41.38 34.26 -8.14
C LEU A 689 42.48 35.27 -7.76
N LYS A 690 43.23 35.04 -6.67
CA LYS A 690 44.24 35.96 -6.11
C LYS A 690 43.67 37.32 -5.66
N GLN A 691 42.36 37.39 -5.44
CA GLN A 691 41.67 38.57 -4.91
C GLN A 691 41.70 38.55 -3.37
N TYR A 692 42.89 38.65 -2.80
CA TYR A 692 43.11 38.41 -1.35
C TYR A 692 42.34 39.35 -0.43
N GLN A 693 42.06 40.59 -0.85
CA GLN A 693 41.27 41.52 -0.03
C GLN A 693 39.80 41.11 0.06
N ASN A 694 39.22 40.65 -1.05
CA ASN A 694 37.84 40.14 -1.07
C ASN A 694 37.73 38.84 -0.26
N ALA A 695 38.71 37.93 -0.42
CA ALA A 695 38.80 36.71 0.36
C ALA A 695 38.90 37.01 1.87
N LEU A 696 39.74 37.97 2.26
CA LEU A 696 39.92 38.40 3.64
C LEU A 696 38.62 38.96 4.24
N ALA A 697 37.88 39.77 3.48
CA ALA A 697 36.59 40.31 3.90
C ALA A 697 35.57 39.19 4.13
N ASP A 698 35.47 38.22 3.21
CA ASP A 698 34.56 37.08 3.34
C ASP A 698 34.92 36.17 4.53
N TYR A 699 36.20 35.83 4.72
CA TYR A 699 36.62 35.04 5.87
C TYR A 699 36.40 35.79 7.20
N THR A 700 36.60 37.11 7.21
CA THR A 700 36.27 37.94 8.39
C THR A 700 34.78 37.91 8.67
N LYS A 701 33.95 38.06 7.63
CA LYS A 701 32.49 37.99 7.80
C LYS A 701 32.02 36.62 8.27
N SER A 702 32.65 35.56 7.77
CA SER A 702 32.38 34.19 8.19
C SER A 702 32.59 33.99 9.69
N VAL A 703 33.75 34.40 10.24
CA VAL A 703 34.05 34.24 11.67
C VAL A 703 33.28 35.21 12.58
N GLU A 704 32.82 36.36 12.04
CA GLU A 704 31.88 37.25 12.72
C GLU A 704 30.49 36.63 12.90
N ILE A 705 30.03 35.86 11.90
CA ILE A 705 28.75 35.15 11.96
C ILE A 705 28.85 34.01 12.97
N GLU A 706 29.89 33.17 12.83
CA GLU A 706 30.14 32.04 13.72
C GLU A 706 31.64 31.72 13.74
N PRO A 707 32.30 31.64 14.91
CA PRO A 707 33.69 31.20 15.00
C PRO A 707 33.88 29.81 14.37
N ASN A 708 34.68 29.72 13.31
CA ASN A 708 34.85 28.49 12.55
C ASN A 708 36.28 28.34 12.00
N ILE A 709 36.73 27.09 11.84
CA ILE A 709 38.10 26.76 11.44
C ILE A 709 38.42 27.32 10.05
N ASP A 710 37.57 27.09 9.06
CA ASP A 710 37.82 27.48 7.66
C ASP A 710 38.03 29.00 7.51
N GLY A 711 37.21 29.80 8.19
CA GLY A 711 37.30 31.25 8.18
C GLY A 711 38.60 31.76 8.82
N TYR A 712 38.93 31.30 10.03
CA TYR A 712 40.20 31.66 10.67
C TYR A 712 41.40 31.19 9.85
N PHE A 713 41.33 29.98 9.26
CA PHE A 713 42.44 29.40 8.50
C PHE A 713 42.70 30.17 7.21
N GLY A 714 41.65 30.47 6.45
CA GLY A 714 41.74 31.29 5.24
C GLY A 714 42.29 32.68 5.52
N ARG A 715 41.85 33.32 6.62
CA ARG A 715 42.34 34.62 7.05
C ARG A 715 43.81 34.59 7.51
N ALA A 716 44.18 33.60 8.32
CA ALA A 716 45.55 33.41 8.80
C ALA A 716 46.55 33.23 7.66
N ILE A 717 46.20 32.45 6.63
CA ILE A 717 47.03 32.27 5.43
C ILE A 717 47.26 33.59 4.71
N ILE A 718 46.21 34.41 4.56
CA ILE A 718 46.33 35.71 3.90
C ILE A 718 47.23 36.64 4.70
N TYR A 719 47.04 36.73 6.03
CA TYR A 719 47.90 37.53 6.91
C TYR A 719 49.34 37.05 6.90
N HIS A 720 49.58 35.73 6.88
CA HIS A 720 50.91 35.15 6.75
C HIS A 720 51.57 35.62 5.45
N LYS A 721 50.89 35.48 4.29
CA LYS A 721 51.43 35.91 2.99
C LYS A 721 51.70 37.42 2.92
N GLN A 722 50.97 38.23 3.70
CA GLN A 722 51.17 39.68 3.81
C GLN A 722 52.30 40.07 4.78
N GLY A 723 52.89 39.11 5.51
CA GLY A 723 53.87 39.37 6.56
C GLY A 723 53.27 39.89 7.87
N ASN A 724 51.94 39.90 8.00
CA ASN A 724 51.26 40.25 9.25
C ASN A 724 51.20 39.02 10.18
N TYR A 725 52.38 38.64 10.69
CA TYR A 725 52.54 37.44 11.51
C TYR A 725 51.77 37.49 12.82
N GLU A 726 51.60 38.69 13.41
CA GLU A 726 50.86 38.84 14.65
C GLU A 726 49.39 38.44 14.47
N ALA A 727 48.72 38.99 13.44
CA ALA A 727 47.32 38.64 13.15
C ALA A 727 47.17 37.16 12.74
N ALA A 728 48.10 36.63 11.94
CA ALA A 728 48.09 35.22 11.56
C ALA A 728 48.18 34.28 12.78
N VAL A 729 49.07 34.58 13.73
CA VAL A 729 49.23 33.79 14.96
C VAL A 729 47.97 33.86 15.84
N GLN A 730 47.28 35.00 15.91
CA GLN A 730 46.02 35.10 16.66
C GLN A 730 44.94 34.19 16.08
N ASP A 731 44.79 34.17 14.75
CA ASP A 731 43.81 33.29 14.09
C ASP A 731 44.17 31.81 14.24
N TYR A 732 45.44 31.45 14.12
CA TYR A 732 45.90 30.09 14.39
C TYR A 732 45.63 29.66 15.84
N LYS A 733 45.76 30.56 16.83
CA LYS A 733 45.35 30.28 18.21
C LYS A 733 43.84 30.04 18.32
N GLN A 734 43.02 30.79 17.59
CA GLN A 734 41.57 30.53 17.57
C GLN A 734 41.26 29.15 16.98
N ILE A 735 41.95 28.73 15.92
CA ILE A 735 41.80 27.38 15.36
C ILE A 735 42.18 26.31 16.39
N LEU A 736 43.29 26.48 17.11
CA LEU A 736 43.71 25.53 18.15
C LEU A 736 42.77 25.50 19.37
N ASN A 737 42.04 26.58 19.63
CA ASN A 737 40.97 26.57 20.63
C ASN A 737 39.77 25.73 20.17
N LEU A 738 39.50 25.68 18.86
CA LEU A 738 38.42 24.88 18.27
C LEU A 738 38.83 23.41 18.03
N ASP A 739 40.07 23.19 17.60
CA ASP A 739 40.67 21.89 17.31
C ASP A 739 42.16 21.90 17.70
N GLN A 740 42.46 21.38 18.89
CA GLN A 740 43.82 21.33 19.44
C GLN A 740 44.77 20.44 18.60
N ASN A 741 44.24 19.53 17.78
CA ASN A 741 45.03 18.57 17.01
C ASN A 741 45.22 18.99 15.54
N ASN A 742 44.89 20.24 15.19
CA ASN A 742 44.98 20.71 13.82
C ASN A 742 46.45 20.81 13.35
N LEU A 743 46.95 19.74 12.70
CA LEU A 743 48.35 19.62 12.30
C LEU A 743 48.81 20.73 11.34
N ALA A 744 47.93 21.15 10.43
CA ALA A 744 48.24 22.22 9.48
C ALA A 744 48.48 23.56 10.20
N THR A 745 47.70 23.83 11.24
CA THR A 745 47.88 25.01 12.08
C THR A 745 49.19 24.97 12.86
N TRP A 746 49.52 23.83 13.48
CA TRP A 746 50.80 23.64 14.16
C TRP A 746 52.00 23.81 13.23
N ASN A 747 51.94 23.26 12.02
CA ASN A 747 52.97 23.44 10.99
C ASN A 747 53.16 24.91 10.64
N ASN A 748 52.07 25.63 10.35
CA ASN A 748 52.12 27.03 9.94
C ASN A 748 52.59 27.97 11.06
N LEU A 749 52.25 27.69 12.32
CA LEU A 749 52.81 28.39 13.48
C LEU A 749 54.32 28.22 13.57
N GLY A 750 54.83 27.00 13.37
CA GLY A 750 56.27 26.74 13.32
C GLY A 750 56.98 27.56 12.24
N LEU A 751 56.38 27.67 11.05
CA LEU A 751 56.93 28.47 9.95
C LEU A 751 57.05 29.96 10.32
N ILE A 752 56.03 30.51 10.97
CA ILE A 752 56.04 31.91 11.46
C ILE A 752 57.07 32.10 12.58
N LEU A 753 57.13 31.19 13.55
CA LEU A 753 58.07 31.27 14.67
C LEU A 753 59.52 31.23 14.18
N TYR A 754 59.81 30.37 13.20
CA TYR A 754 61.13 30.32 12.57
C TYR A 754 61.46 31.65 11.87
N GLU A 755 60.54 32.17 11.07
CA GLU A 755 60.76 33.42 10.33
C GLU A 755 60.93 34.64 11.26
N THR A 756 60.21 34.67 12.38
CA THR A 756 60.34 35.72 13.40
C THR A 756 61.59 35.55 14.28
N GLY A 757 62.29 34.42 14.19
CA GLY A 757 63.58 34.16 14.86
C GLY A 757 63.48 33.34 16.15
N ASP A 758 62.29 32.90 16.54
CA ASP A 758 62.08 32.02 17.69
C ASP A 758 62.20 30.54 17.29
N ILE A 759 63.40 30.16 16.86
CA ILE A 759 63.69 28.82 16.33
C ILE A 759 63.43 27.73 17.38
N ALA A 760 63.69 28.00 18.66
CA ALA A 760 63.49 27.04 19.74
C ALA A 760 62.01 26.67 19.92
N ASN A 761 61.10 27.64 19.79
CA ASN A 761 59.66 27.35 19.83
C ASN A 761 59.11 26.88 18.49
N ALA A 762 59.77 27.16 17.36
CA ALA A 762 59.40 26.60 16.05
C ALA A 762 59.58 25.07 15.97
N ILE A 763 60.59 24.52 16.65
CA ILE A 763 60.88 23.07 16.64
C ILE A 763 59.78 22.25 17.32
N LYS A 764 59.30 22.72 18.48
CA LYS A 764 58.31 21.99 19.31
C LYS A 764 57.09 21.49 18.52
N PRO A 765 56.34 22.33 17.78
CA PRO A 765 55.17 21.87 17.04
C PRO A 765 55.53 20.90 15.90
N TRP A 766 56.66 21.12 15.22
CA TRP A 766 57.08 20.21 14.15
C TRP A 766 57.53 18.85 14.68
N THR A 767 58.21 18.79 15.82
CA THR A 767 58.59 17.53 16.48
C THR A 767 57.35 16.70 16.80
N VAL A 768 56.30 17.31 17.38
CA VAL A 768 55.04 16.62 17.70
C VAL A 768 54.40 16.01 16.45
N ILE A 769 54.34 16.75 15.34
CA ILE A 769 53.79 16.25 14.06
C ILE A 769 54.61 15.08 13.51
N VAL A 770 55.94 15.15 13.59
CA VAL A 770 56.81 14.08 13.09
C VAL A 770 56.72 12.83 13.97
N GLU A 771 56.65 12.98 15.29
CA GLU A 771 56.50 11.88 16.24
C GLU A 771 55.13 11.19 16.13
N SER A 772 54.08 11.92 15.72
CA SER A 772 52.78 11.33 15.38
C SER A 772 52.82 10.49 14.09
N LYS A 773 53.99 10.38 13.43
CA LYS A 773 54.23 9.67 12.17
C LYS A 773 53.38 10.20 11.01
N ALA A 774 52.96 11.47 11.07
CA ALA A 774 52.27 12.10 9.95
C ALA A 774 53.25 12.27 8.77
N PRO A 775 52.92 11.79 7.55
CA PRO A 775 53.82 11.85 6.41
C PRO A 775 53.79 13.23 5.72
N ILE A 776 54.06 14.29 6.48
CA ILE A 776 54.02 15.68 5.99
C ILE A 776 55.45 16.13 5.62
N ALA A 777 55.76 16.11 4.32
CA ALA A 777 57.08 16.46 3.79
C ALA A 777 57.53 17.87 4.21
N GLU A 778 56.62 18.85 4.16
CA GLU A 778 56.89 20.24 4.55
C GLU A 778 57.42 20.34 5.98
N THR A 779 56.69 19.74 6.92
CA THR A 779 57.02 19.76 8.35
C THR A 779 58.35 19.06 8.63
N GLN A 780 58.58 17.90 7.99
CA GLN A 780 59.84 17.17 8.13
C GLN A 780 61.03 17.96 7.61
N LEU A 781 60.89 18.64 6.46
CA LEU A 781 61.97 19.47 5.93
C LEU A 781 62.19 20.72 6.80
N ALA A 782 61.13 21.37 7.27
CA ALA A 782 61.26 22.55 8.12
C ALA A 782 61.96 22.21 9.46
N LEU A 783 61.59 21.08 10.08
CA LEU A 783 62.27 20.54 11.25
C LEU A 783 63.73 20.16 10.97
N ALA A 784 63.99 19.54 9.81
CA ALA A 784 65.34 19.17 9.39
C ALA A 784 66.28 20.38 9.32
N VAL A 785 65.82 21.47 8.71
CA VAL A 785 66.55 22.73 8.59
C VAL A 785 66.81 23.34 9.97
N ALA A 786 65.80 23.37 10.84
CA ALA A 786 65.93 23.90 12.19
C ALA A 786 66.94 23.13 13.05
N LEU A 787 66.87 21.79 13.06
CA LEU A 787 67.79 20.93 13.81
C LEU A 787 69.22 21.01 13.27
N TYR A 788 69.38 21.06 11.96
CA TYR A 788 70.69 21.23 11.33
C TYR A 788 71.37 22.52 11.78
N ASN A 789 70.62 23.62 11.83
CA ASN A 789 71.11 24.93 12.26
C ASN A 789 71.37 25.02 13.77
N GLN A 790 70.71 24.19 14.59
CA GLN A 790 70.98 24.08 16.03
C GLN A 790 72.14 23.15 16.38
N GLY A 791 72.82 22.56 15.37
CA GLY A 791 73.99 21.70 15.57
C GLY A 791 73.67 20.21 15.62
N GLU A 792 72.39 19.80 15.53
CA GLU A 792 71.98 18.40 15.42
C GLU A 792 72.04 17.92 13.96
N GLN A 793 73.20 18.09 13.33
CA GLN A 793 73.36 17.98 11.87
C GLN A 793 72.96 16.61 11.32
N GLU A 794 73.32 15.50 11.99
CA GLU A 794 72.96 14.15 11.52
C GLU A 794 71.45 13.90 11.55
N LYS A 795 70.76 14.36 12.60
CA LYS A 795 69.30 14.25 12.68
C LYS A 795 68.63 15.11 11.61
N GLY A 796 69.13 16.33 11.42
CA GLY A 796 68.66 17.23 10.37
C GLY A 796 68.80 16.62 8.97
N LEU A 797 69.96 16.05 8.64
CA LEU A 797 70.21 15.42 7.35
C LEU A 797 69.32 14.19 7.11
N ALA A 798 69.14 13.32 8.11
CA ALA A 798 68.25 12.16 8.00
C ALA A 798 66.78 12.57 7.80
N LEU A 799 66.30 13.59 8.52
CA LEU A 799 64.94 14.11 8.34
C LEU A 799 64.75 14.76 6.96
N ALA A 800 65.76 15.43 6.43
CA ALA A 800 65.71 16.01 5.08
C ALA A 800 65.59 14.92 4.00
N GLU A 801 66.36 13.82 4.12
CA GLU A 801 66.25 12.66 3.21
C GLU A 801 64.85 12.05 3.25
N ASN A 802 64.26 11.92 4.44
CA ASN A 802 62.89 11.43 4.61
C ASN A 802 61.86 12.37 3.95
N ALA A 803 61.96 13.68 4.21
CA ALA A 803 61.07 14.68 3.62
C ALA A 803 61.12 14.66 2.08
N LEU A 804 62.33 14.58 1.51
CA LEU A 804 62.55 14.52 0.07
C LEU A 804 62.17 13.16 -0.55
N THR A 805 62.12 12.10 0.26
CA THR A 805 61.54 10.81 -0.17
C THR A 805 60.03 10.96 -0.36
N LEU A 806 59.36 11.62 0.60
CA LEU A 806 57.92 11.89 0.58
C LEU A 806 57.54 12.81 -0.58
N ASP A 807 58.23 13.93 -0.77
CA ASP A 807 57.98 14.86 -1.86
C ASP A 807 59.25 15.61 -2.28
N ARG A 808 59.80 15.24 -3.44
CA ARG A 808 61.03 15.85 -3.99
C ARG A 808 60.85 17.31 -4.41
N ARG A 809 59.62 17.82 -4.57
CA ARG A 809 59.41 19.24 -4.94
C ARG A 809 59.95 20.20 -3.89
N TYR A 810 60.05 19.77 -2.63
CA TYR A 810 60.63 20.56 -1.55
C TYR A 810 62.16 20.79 -1.68
N SER A 811 62.84 20.19 -2.66
CA SER A 811 64.21 20.61 -3.03
C SER A 811 64.26 21.82 -3.97
N ASP A 812 63.12 22.24 -4.53
CA ASP A 812 63.03 23.40 -5.42
C ASP A 812 62.68 24.67 -4.64
N VAL A 813 63.58 25.64 -4.65
CA VAL A 813 63.40 26.95 -4.00
C VAL A 813 62.14 27.66 -4.51
N LYS A 814 61.82 27.55 -5.80
CA LYS A 814 60.65 28.20 -6.36
C LYS A 814 59.36 27.61 -5.76
N TYR A 815 59.35 26.30 -5.56
CA TYR A 815 58.24 25.62 -4.89
C TYR A 815 58.10 26.08 -3.44
N LEU A 816 59.20 26.25 -2.69
CA LEU A 816 59.14 26.79 -1.33
C LEU A 816 58.58 28.22 -1.29
N GLN A 817 59.00 29.07 -2.24
CA GLN A 817 58.52 30.47 -2.38
C GLN A 817 57.02 30.57 -2.73
N GLU A 818 56.49 29.60 -3.47
CA GLU A 818 55.06 29.53 -3.80
C GLU A 818 54.20 29.12 -2.57
N ASN A 819 54.82 28.44 -1.60
CA ASN A 819 54.20 28.04 -0.33
C ASN A 819 54.35 29.12 0.76
N LEU A 820 54.16 28.75 2.04
CA LEU A 820 54.20 29.69 3.18
C LEU A 820 55.59 29.82 3.82
N TRP A 821 56.67 29.52 3.07
CA TRP A 821 58.01 29.57 3.61
C TRP A 821 58.53 31.01 3.64
N GLY A 822 59.02 31.44 4.80
CA GLY A 822 59.66 32.73 4.99
C GLY A 822 61.07 32.80 4.39
N GLN A 823 61.60 34.02 4.22
CA GLN A 823 62.88 34.24 3.54
C GLN A 823 64.05 33.63 4.32
N LYS A 824 64.03 33.68 5.67
CA LYS A 824 65.08 33.10 6.51
C LYS A 824 65.10 31.58 6.38
N LEU A 825 63.92 30.96 6.50
CA LEU A 825 63.82 29.50 6.39
C LEU A 825 64.23 29.03 4.99
N ILE A 826 63.84 29.72 3.92
CA ILE A 826 64.29 29.40 2.56
C ILE A 826 65.81 29.53 2.43
N ALA A 827 66.41 30.60 2.93
CA ALA A 827 67.85 30.81 2.86
C ALA A 827 68.64 29.70 3.60
N ASP A 828 68.14 29.27 4.75
CA ASP A 828 68.73 28.17 5.50
C ASP A 828 68.50 26.81 4.85
N THR A 829 67.33 26.61 4.23
CA THR A 829 67.04 25.41 3.43
C THR A 829 68.00 25.28 2.26
N GLN A 830 68.30 26.38 1.57
CA GLN A 830 69.29 26.38 0.49
C GLN A 830 70.69 25.96 0.96
N LYS A 831 71.08 26.30 2.19
CA LYS A 831 72.36 25.85 2.77
C LYS A 831 72.33 24.35 3.02
N LEU A 832 71.26 23.83 3.64
CA LEU A 832 71.07 22.40 3.89
C LEU A 832 71.07 21.59 2.59
N LEU A 833 70.33 22.05 1.58
CA LEU A 833 70.22 21.38 0.28
C LEU A 833 71.56 21.30 -0.47
N LYS A 834 72.48 22.25 -0.26
CA LYS A 834 73.84 22.22 -0.84
C LYS A 834 74.79 21.25 -0.15
N HIS A 835 74.39 20.65 0.97
CA HIS A 835 75.22 19.70 1.69
C HIS A 835 75.54 18.47 0.82
N PRO A 836 76.81 17.96 0.78
CA PRO A 836 77.20 16.86 -0.11
C PRO A 836 76.32 15.61 0.01
N ARG A 837 75.89 15.26 1.23
CA ARG A 837 74.98 14.13 1.48
C ARG A 837 73.62 14.30 0.79
N ILE A 838 73.02 15.48 0.90
CA ILE A 838 71.72 15.78 0.29
C ILE A 838 71.84 15.87 -1.22
N GLN A 839 72.92 16.48 -1.74
CA GLN A 839 73.21 16.49 -3.18
C GLN A 839 73.39 15.09 -3.75
N ALA A 840 74.12 14.21 -3.04
CA ALA A 840 74.25 12.81 -3.41
C ALA A 840 72.88 12.10 -3.43
N PHE A 841 72.05 12.31 -2.40
CA PHE A 841 70.69 11.76 -2.37
C PHE A 841 69.81 12.24 -3.53
N LEU A 842 69.83 13.54 -3.84
CA LEU A 842 69.05 14.11 -4.95
C LEU A 842 69.54 13.62 -6.32
N SER A 843 70.84 13.37 -6.47
CA SER A 843 71.45 12.85 -7.70
C SER A 843 71.10 11.38 -7.99
N GLN A 844 70.63 10.63 -6.99
CA GLN A 844 70.10 9.28 -7.20
C GLN A 844 68.81 9.41 -8.02
N LYS A 845 68.83 8.87 -9.25
CA LYS A 845 67.63 8.69 -10.07
C LYS A 845 66.68 7.75 -9.33
N LYS A 846 65.41 8.14 -9.21
CA LYS A 846 64.34 7.22 -8.77
C LYS A 846 64.18 6.10 -9.79
#